data_AF-A0AA47MHV4-F1
#
_entry.id   AF-A0AA47MHV4-F1
#
_cell.length_a   1.000
_cell.length_b   1.000
_cell.length_c   1.000
_cell.angle_alpha   90.00
_cell.angle_beta   90.00
_cell.angle_gamma   90.00
#
_symmetry.space_group_name_H-M   'P 1'
#
loop_
_entity.id
_entity.type
_entity.pdbx_description
1 polymer ?
#
loop_
_entity_poly.entity_id
_entity_poly.type
_entity_poly.pdbx_seq_one_letter_code
_entity_poly.pdbx_strand_id
1 'polypeptide(L)'
;MEVMVMIVMLMVMIVMEVMVMIVMEMEVVVMIVMEVTVMIVMDAMVMIVMEVTLMIVMEVMVMIVMEVMVMIVMEVMVKIVMEVMEMEVVVMIVMEVTVMIVMDAMMMIVMEVMVMIVMEVMVVIVMEVMVMIVMEVMVMIVMEVMVMIVMEVMVVIVMEVMVMIVMEVMVMIVMEVMVMIVMEVMVVLSGSFSGEVPENKVNTVVTNLTVLDRDQPHSVNWNAVYRIVSGDPSGHFTVRTNPVTNEGMLTVVKPVDFEMNRAFMLTVVVSNQAHLASGIQSSLQSTAGVTISVQDVNEPPVFPVNPKLIRFEEGVPAGTTLTVFSAQDPDHFIHQTVRYSKLSDPANWLRINRTNGQISTMALLDRESMYVKNNVYEATFLAFDNGKSGAPQASGTGTLQIYLIDVNDNAPVLMPREGQVCERARPVSRVNITASDADGDPNVGPFIFELASFPTSVRRNWTVSRLNGDYAQLKLKIPYLEAGMYDIPMFVSDSGNPPLSNRSMIRIKVCPCDENGDCSATGAVAAAGLGTGAIIAILICIIILLSESRPGYGQPMVLIFVMWMKRREKERQAKPLLIDPEDDVRDNILKYDEEGGGEEDQDYDLSQLQQPESLDHIISKPAGVRRVDERPVIAESQYPVRPSLPHPGDIGDFIIDGLRAADNDPTAPPYDSLLVFDYEGSGSTAGSVSSLNSSSSGDQDYDYLNDWGPRFKKLADLYGGGDDN
;
A
#
# COMPACT_ATOMS: atom_id res chain seq x y z
N MET A 1 -4.19 9.75 53.77
CA MET A 1 -4.73 10.11 55.11
C MET A 1 -4.31 11.52 55.51
N GLU A 2 -3.03 11.91 55.42
CA GLU A 2 -2.60 13.29 55.72
C GLU A 2 -3.20 14.35 54.79
N VAL A 3 -3.28 14.08 53.48
CA VAL A 3 -3.96 14.97 52.52
C VAL A 3 -5.45 15.14 52.85
N MET A 4 -6.10 14.10 53.37
CA MET A 4 -7.49 14.14 53.81
C MET A 4 -7.66 15.03 55.04
N VAL A 5 -6.75 14.94 56.01
CA VAL A 5 -6.75 15.83 57.19
C VAL A 5 -6.53 17.29 56.78
N MET A 6 -5.64 17.53 55.82
CA MET A 6 -5.36 18.89 55.32
C MET A 6 -6.56 19.50 54.57
N ILE A 7 -7.24 18.72 53.72
CA ILE A 7 -8.44 19.18 53.01
C ILE A 7 -9.55 19.47 54.03
N VAL A 8 -9.80 18.58 55.00
CA VAL A 8 -10.80 18.80 56.04
C VAL A 8 -10.47 20.05 56.87
N MET A 9 -9.20 20.28 57.24
CA MET A 9 -8.80 21.51 57.94
C MET A 9 -9.04 22.77 57.12
N LEU A 10 -8.68 22.76 55.82
CA LEU A 10 -8.87 23.90 54.93
C LEU A 10 -10.36 24.23 54.79
N MET A 11 -11.21 23.20 54.68
CA MET A 11 -12.66 23.37 54.59
C MET A 11 -13.25 23.95 55.88
N VAL A 12 -12.81 23.47 57.04
CA VAL A 12 -13.24 24.04 58.34
C VAL A 12 -12.84 25.51 58.46
N MET A 13 -11.64 25.88 58.00
CA MET A 13 -11.22 27.28 57.96
C MET A 13 -12.11 28.15 57.07
N ILE A 14 -12.43 27.68 55.86
CA ILE A 14 -13.28 28.42 54.92
C ILE A 14 -14.69 28.61 55.50
N VAL A 15 -15.26 27.57 56.09
CA VAL A 15 -16.59 27.65 56.72
C VAL A 15 -16.59 28.66 57.88
N MET A 16 -15.55 28.66 58.72
CA MET A 16 -15.43 29.66 59.79
C MET A 16 -15.34 31.09 59.26
N GLU A 17 -14.57 31.32 58.20
CA GLU A 17 -14.37 32.66 57.65
C GLU A 17 -15.65 33.22 57.02
N VAL A 18 -16.40 32.37 56.29
CA VAL A 18 -17.72 32.73 55.74
C VAL A 18 -18.73 33.00 56.85
N MET A 19 -18.72 32.21 57.93
CA MET A 19 -19.62 32.41 59.07
C MET A 19 -19.39 33.78 59.74
N VAL A 20 -18.13 34.19 59.92
CA VAL A 20 -17.80 35.52 60.47
C VAL A 20 -18.31 36.64 59.57
N MET A 21 -18.18 36.49 58.24
CA MET A 21 -18.65 37.50 57.28
C MET A 21 -20.17 37.70 57.36
N ILE A 22 -20.95 36.62 57.45
CA ILE A 22 -22.41 36.72 57.50
C ILE A 22 -22.87 37.35 58.82
N VAL A 23 -22.23 37.03 59.94
CA VAL A 23 -22.55 37.65 61.24
C VAL A 23 -22.34 39.17 61.19
N MET A 24 -21.28 39.64 60.54
CA MET A 24 -21.00 41.07 60.37
C MET A 24 -22.05 41.77 59.49
N GLU A 25 -22.49 41.15 58.39
CA GLU A 25 -23.55 41.72 57.54
C GLU A 25 -24.90 41.77 58.26
N MET A 26 -25.19 40.78 59.12
CA MET A 26 -26.43 40.75 59.89
C MET A 26 -26.53 41.89 60.90
N GLU A 27 -25.43 42.35 61.48
CA GLU A 27 -25.42 43.51 62.39
C GLU A 27 -25.93 44.79 61.69
N VAL A 28 -25.54 44.99 60.43
CA VAL A 28 -26.00 46.12 59.61
C VAL A 28 -27.49 46.00 59.30
N VAL A 29 -27.96 44.80 58.99
CA VAL A 29 -29.40 44.55 58.73
C VAL A 29 -30.23 44.83 59.97
N VAL A 30 -29.78 44.41 61.16
CA VAL A 30 -30.48 44.69 62.42
C VAL A 30 -30.61 46.19 62.67
N MET A 31 -29.54 46.95 62.44
CA MET A 31 -29.57 48.40 62.62
C MET A 31 -30.62 49.07 61.73
N ILE A 32 -30.68 48.68 60.45
CA ILE A 32 -31.65 49.23 59.49
C ILE A 32 -33.09 48.83 59.86
N VAL A 33 -33.31 47.55 60.19
CA VAL A 33 -34.64 47.07 60.58
C VAL A 33 -35.12 47.80 61.83
N MET A 34 -34.26 47.94 62.84
CA MET A 34 -34.58 48.69 64.05
C MET A 34 -34.96 50.14 63.74
N GLU A 35 -34.16 50.86 62.97
CA GLU A 35 -34.42 52.27 62.64
C GLU A 35 -35.77 52.46 61.92
N VAL A 36 -36.03 51.64 60.90
CA VAL A 36 -37.27 51.72 60.11
C VAL A 36 -38.48 51.33 60.94
N THR A 37 -38.37 50.25 61.72
CA THR A 37 -39.50 49.76 62.50
C THR A 37 -39.83 50.69 63.67
N VAL A 38 -38.84 51.26 64.35
CA VAL A 38 -39.04 52.32 65.35
C VAL A 38 -39.79 53.48 64.73
N MET A 39 -39.35 53.97 63.57
CA MET A 39 -39.98 55.11 62.91
C MET A 39 -41.46 54.85 62.61
N ILE A 40 -41.78 53.68 62.04
CA ILE A 40 -43.16 53.31 61.69
C ILE A 40 -44.04 53.15 62.94
N VAL A 41 -43.54 52.44 63.97
CA VAL A 41 -44.30 52.19 65.19
C VAL A 41 -44.55 53.49 65.95
N MET A 42 -43.54 54.36 66.05
CA MET A 42 -43.68 55.66 66.69
C MET A 42 -44.70 56.54 65.96
N ASP A 43 -44.59 56.67 64.64
CA ASP A 43 -45.50 57.54 63.88
C ASP A 43 -46.96 57.08 64.02
N ALA A 44 -47.20 55.77 63.91
CA ALA A 44 -48.54 55.20 64.10
C ALA A 44 -49.05 55.34 65.54
N MET A 45 -48.22 55.06 66.55
CA MET A 45 -48.62 55.19 67.95
C MET A 45 -48.89 56.63 68.33
N VAL A 46 -48.06 57.57 67.91
CA VAL A 46 -48.26 59.00 68.16
C VAL A 46 -49.59 59.44 67.55
N MET A 47 -49.87 59.08 66.30
CA MET A 47 -51.14 59.42 65.65
C MET A 47 -52.33 58.89 66.44
N ILE A 48 -52.32 57.60 66.78
CA ILE A 48 -53.43 56.95 67.49
C ILE A 48 -53.61 57.55 68.89
N VAL A 49 -52.53 57.68 69.66
CA VAL A 49 -52.62 58.17 71.03
C VAL A 49 -53.07 59.63 71.02
N MET A 50 -52.54 60.46 70.13
CA MET A 50 -52.97 61.86 70.01
C MET A 50 -54.44 61.96 69.63
N GLU A 51 -54.91 61.24 68.61
CA GLU A 51 -56.31 61.31 68.17
C GLU A 51 -57.28 60.84 69.26
N VAL A 52 -57.00 59.69 69.88
CA VAL A 52 -57.86 59.10 70.91
C VAL A 52 -57.84 59.94 72.20
N THR A 53 -56.66 60.36 72.67
CA THR A 53 -56.56 61.18 73.88
C THR A 53 -57.21 62.54 73.67
N LEU A 54 -57.05 63.15 72.50
CA LEU A 54 -57.74 64.39 72.17
C LEU A 54 -59.24 64.22 72.17
N MET A 55 -59.76 63.17 71.54
CA MET A 55 -61.19 62.92 71.50
C MET A 55 -61.76 62.76 72.92
N ILE A 56 -61.12 61.92 73.73
CA ILE A 56 -61.58 61.66 75.11
C ILE A 56 -61.47 62.93 75.96
N VAL A 57 -60.32 63.61 75.95
CA VAL A 57 -60.13 64.79 76.78
C VAL A 57 -61.09 65.89 76.34
N MET A 58 -61.31 66.10 75.05
CA MET A 58 -62.26 67.10 74.57
C MET A 58 -63.70 66.77 74.98
N GLU A 59 -64.15 65.53 74.77
CA GLU A 59 -65.53 65.15 75.10
C GLU A 59 -65.81 65.25 76.61
N VAL A 60 -64.89 64.71 77.43
CA VAL A 60 -65.01 64.74 78.88
C VAL A 60 -64.86 66.16 79.42
N MET A 61 -63.89 66.94 78.94
CA MET A 61 -63.68 68.30 79.42
C MET A 61 -64.83 69.23 79.00
N VAL A 62 -65.34 69.12 77.77
CA VAL A 62 -66.53 69.89 77.36
C VAL A 62 -67.71 69.60 78.27
N MET A 63 -67.94 68.31 78.59
CA MET A 63 -69.03 67.91 79.47
C MET A 63 -68.85 68.51 80.88
N ILE A 64 -67.66 68.40 81.46
CA ILE A 64 -67.36 68.95 82.79
C ILE A 64 -67.49 70.48 82.78
N VAL A 65 -66.91 71.16 81.78
CA VAL A 65 -66.96 72.61 81.67
C VAL A 65 -68.41 73.07 81.55
N MET A 66 -69.22 72.44 80.69
CA MET A 66 -70.63 72.78 80.55
C MET A 66 -71.41 72.56 81.84
N GLU A 67 -71.23 71.42 82.51
CA GLU A 67 -71.95 71.13 83.75
C GLU A 67 -71.59 72.10 84.87
N VAL A 68 -70.30 72.36 85.07
CA VAL A 68 -69.80 73.30 86.07
C VAL A 68 -70.21 74.74 85.73
N MET A 69 -70.13 75.13 84.46
CA MET A 69 -70.49 76.48 84.02
C MET A 69 -71.98 76.73 84.13
N VAL A 70 -72.84 75.79 83.75
CA VAL A 70 -74.29 75.88 83.97
C VAL A 70 -74.60 76.01 85.46
N MET A 71 -73.95 75.22 86.31
CA MET A 71 -74.12 75.34 87.76
C MET A 71 -73.74 76.72 88.28
N ILE A 72 -72.55 77.23 87.91
CA ILE A 72 -72.07 78.55 88.33
C ILE A 72 -72.98 79.66 87.81
N VAL A 73 -73.33 79.64 86.52
CA VAL A 73 -74.17 80.68 85.92
C VAL A 73 -75.54 80.66 86.58
N MET A 74 -76.17 79.51 86.79
CA MET A 74 -77.46 79.45 87.48
C MET A 74 -77.35 79.96 88.93
N GLU A 75 -76.31 79.58 89.68
CA GLU A 75 -76.14 80.05 91.06
C GLU A 75 -75.94 81.57 91.14
N VAL A 76 -75.08 82.12 90.28
CA VAL A 76 -74.78 83.55 90.22
C VAL A 76 -76.01 84.33 89.71
N MET A 77 -76.66 83.85 88.66
CA MET A 77 -77.83 84.49 88.08
C MET A 77 -79.02 84.50 89.03
N VAL A 78 -79.30 83.40 89.74
CA VAL A 78 -80.37 83.36 90.75
C VAL A 78 -80.11 84.36 91.86
N LYS A 79 -78.85 84.52 92.31
CA LYS A 79 -78.49 85.55 93.31
C LYS A 79 -78.72 86.97 92.77
N ILE A 80 -78.33 87.25 91.52
CA ILE A 80 -78.55 88.57 90.90
C ILE A 80 -80.04 88.87 90.73
N VAL A 81 -80.84 87.91 90.26
CA VAL A 81 -82.29 88.08 90.05
C VAL A 81 -83.02 88.41 91.35
N MET A 82 -82.61 87.78 92.46
CA MET A 82 -83.21 88.05 93.78
C MET A 82 -82.92 89.48 94.29
N GLU A 83 -81.92 90.17 93.76
CA GLU A 83 -81.54 91.51 94.20
C GLU A 83 -82.17 92.63 93.34
N VAL A 84 -82.62 92.37 92.10
CA VAL A 84 -83.03 93.40 91.11
C VAL A 84 -84.54 93.37 90.75
N MET A 85 -85.39 93.30 91.78
CA MET A 85 -86.85 93.12 91.70
C MET A 85 -87.67 94.04 90.74
N GLU A 86 -88.88 93.52 90.40
CA GLU A 86 -90.15 94.18 90.04
C GLU A 86 -90.57 94.41 88.56
N MET A 87 -89.85 93.92 87.53
CA MET A 87 -90.38 93.92 86.15
C MET A 87 -90.20 92.59 85.42
N GLU A 88 -91.23 91.74 85.45
CA GLU A 88 -91.19 90.33 85.02
C GLU A 88 -90.80 90.08 83.55
N VAL A 89 -91.11 91.00 82.62
CA VAL A 89 -90.94 90.70 81.17
C VAL A 89 -89.59 91.15 80.62
N VAL A 90 -89.11 92.34 80.99
CA VAL A 90 -87.82 92.87 80.47
C VAL A 90 -86.64 92.08 81.04
N VAL A 91 -86.74 91.65 82.30
CA VAL A 91 -85.72 90.81 82.93
C VAL A 91 -85.63 89.46 82.22
N MET A 92 -86.76 88.83 81.85
CA MET A 92 -86.73 87.53 81.17
C MET A 92 -85.97 87.57 79.84
N ILE A 93 -86.22 88.57 78.99
CA ILE A 93 -85.57 88.69 77.67
C ILE A 93 -84.08 89.05 77.82
N VAL A 94 -83.76 90.01 78.69
CA VAL A 94 -82.36 90.42 78.91
C VAL A 94 -81.56 89.26 79.53
N MET A 95 -82.17 88.48 80.43
CA MET A 95 -81.54 87.31 81.02
C MET A 95 -81.27 86.22 79.98
N GLU A 96 -82.21 85.92 79.09
CA GLU A 96 -82.01 84.91 78.06
C GLU A 96 -80.85 85.28 77.12
N VAL A 97 -80.80 86.54 76.68
CA VAL A 97 -79.75 87.01 75.78
C VAL A 97 -78.40 87.14 76.49
N THR A 98 -78.36 87.64 77.73
CA THR A 98 -77.10 87.78 78.49
C THR A 98 -76.51 86.45 78.89
N VAL A 99 -77.33 85.48 79.33
CA VAL A 99 -76.87 84.11 79.59
C VAL A 99 -76.33 83.50 78.30
N MET A 100 -77.03 83.64 77.18
CA MET A 100 -76.56 83.10 75.90
C MET A 100 -75.20 83.68 75.49
N ILE A 101 -75.02 85.00 75.57
CA ILE A 101 -73.76 85.66 75.18
C ILE A 101 -72.62 85.30 76.15
N VAL A 102 -72.86 85.31 77.47
CA VAL A 102 -71.83 84.97 78.46
C VAL A 102 -71.46 83.50 78.35
N MET A 103 -72.45 82.61 78.17
CA MET A 103 -72.21 81.19 77.93
C MET A 103 -71.36 80.97 76.70
N ASP A 104 -71.71 81.60 75.58
CA ASP A 104 -70.97 81.41 74.33
C ASP A 104 -69.54 81.96 74.40
N ALA A 105 -69.36 83.17 74.95
CA ALA A 105 -68.04 83.78 75.07
C ALA A 105 -67.13 83.05 76.07
N MET A 106 -67.64 82.66 77.23
CA MET A 106 -66.83 81.95 78.23
C MET A 106 -66.61 80.48 77.81
N MET A 107 -67.54 79.84 77.09
CA MET A 107 -67.26 78.55 76.44
C MET A 107 -66.14 78.69 75.41
N MET A 108 -66.17 79.71 74.55
CA MET A 108 -65.12 79.93 73.57
C MET A 108 -63.73 80.11 74.23
N ILE A 109 -63.64 80.95 75.27
CA ILE A 109 -62.37 81.21 75.96
C ILE A 109 -61.88 79.97 76.71
N VAL A 110 -62.76 79.30 77.48
CA VAL A 110 -62.37 78.11 78.25
C VAL A 110 -61.95 77.00 77.30
N MET A 111 -62.69 76.79 76.21
CA MET A 111 -62.33 75.80 75.21
C MET A 111 -60.98 76.13 74.56
N GLU A 112 -60.75 77.37 74.11
CA GLU A 112 -59.50 77.72 73.43
C GLU A 112 -58.27 77.57 74.35
N VAL A 113 -58.35 78.08 75.58
CA VAL A 113 -57.24 78.00 76.55
C VAL A 113 -57.05 76.58 77.06
N MET A 114 -58.12 75.85 77.38
CA MET A 114 -58.00 74.48 77.87
C MET A 114 -57.51 73.53 76.78
N VAL A 115 -57.96 73.68 75.53
CA VAL A 115 -57.43 72.90 74.40
C VAL A 115 -55.93 73.11 74.27
N MET A 116 -55.47 74.37 74.34
CA MET A 116 -54.05 74.68 74.20
C MET A 116 -53.22 74.04 75.32
N ILE A 117 -53.65 74.16 76.58
CA ILE A 117 -52.94 73.58 77.73
C ILE A 117 -52.94 72.05 77.69
N VAL A 118 -54.11 71.45 77.44
CA VAL A 118 -54.23 69.99 77.32
C VAL A 118 -53.34 69.49 76.21
N MET A 119 -53.35 70.14 75.05
CA MET A 119 -52.52 69.74 73.92
C MET A 119 -51.03 69.83 74.26
N GLU A 120 -50.57 70.96 74.78
CA GLU A 120 -49.16 71.15 75.06
C GLU A 120 -48.63 70.17 76.12
N VAL A 121 -49.39 69.97 77.21
CA VAL A 121 -48.99 69.06 78.29
C VAL A 121 -49.15 67.58 77.90
N MET A 122 -50.24 67.20 77.25
CA MET A 122 -50.47 65.80 76.85
C MET A 122 -49.48 65.35 75.78
N VAL A 123 -49.21 66.18 74.76
CA VAL A 123 -48.25 65.83 73.71
C VAL A 123 -46.88 65.53 74.33
N VAL A 124 -46.37 66.41 75.20
CA VAL A 124 -45.03 66.25 75.78
C VAL A 124 -44.95 64.99 76.64
N ILE A 125 -45.92 64.76 77.54
CA ILE A 125 -45.90 63.59 78.42
C ILE A 125 -46.06 62.28 77.64
N VAL A 126 -47.02 62.24 76.69
CA VAL A 126 -47.25 61.05 75.86
C VAL A 126 -46.02 60.74 75.03
N MET A 127 -45.42 61.74 74.40
CA MET A 127 -44.24 61.55 73.56
C MET A 127 -43.04 61.04 74.37
N GLU A 128 -42.72 61.65 75.51
CA GLU A 128 -41.56 61.22 76.31
C GLU A 128 -41.73 59.79 76.84
N VAL A 129 -42.91 59.45 77.35
CA VAL A 129 -43.17 58.12 77.93
C VAL A 129 -43.30 57.05 76.83
N MET A 130 -43.99 57.34 75.73
CA MET A 130 -44.14 56.39 74.62
C MET A 130 -42.79 56.10 73.97
N VAL A 131 -41.96 57.12 73.75
CA VAL A 131 -40.65 56.92 73.13
C VAL A 131 -39.78 55.99 73.97
N MET A 132 -39.78 56.17 75.29
CA MET A 132 -39.01 55.32 76.21
C MET A 132 -39.49 53.86 76.16
N ILE A 133 -40.80 53.63 76.23
CA ILE A 133 -41.38 52.28 76.26
C ILE A 133 -41.17 51.56 74.93
N VAL A 134 -41.44 52.23 73.80
CA VAL A 134 -41.31 51.62 72.47
C VAL A 134 -39.86 51.23 72.22
N MET A 135 -38.89 52.09 72.54
CA MET A 135 -37.48 51.78 72.33
C MET A 135 -37.01 50.59 73.19
N GLU A 136 -37.38 50.54 74.47
CA GLU A 136 -36.97 49.45 75.37
C GLU A 136 -37.56 48.09 74.93
N VAL A 137 -38.86 48.06 74.63
CA VAL A 137 -39.55 46.83 74.23
C VAL A 137 -39.12 46.37 72.83
N MET A 138 -38.97 47.29 71.89
CA MET A 138 -38.61 46.95 70.51
C MET A 138 -37.18 46.41 70.41
N VAL A 139 -36.22 47.01 71.11
CA VAL A 139 -34.83 46.50 71.13
C VAL A 139 -34.81 45.08 71.69
N MET A 140 -35.55 44.81 72.77
CA MET A 140 -35.62 43.48 73.36
C MET A 140 -36.17 42.43 72.37
N ILE A 141 -37.30 42.73 71.71
CA ILE A 141 -37.96 41.81 70.79
C ILE A 141 -37.07 41.54 69.56
N VAL A 142 -36.53 42.58 68.94
CA VAL A 142 -35.75 42.41 67.71
C VAL A 142 -34.45 41.66 67.98
N MET A 143 -33.77 41.94 69.09
CA MET A 143 -32.55 41.21 69.45
C MET A 143 -32.85 39.74 69.75
N GLU A 144 -33.92 39.42 70.49
CA GLU A 144 -34.27 38.03 70.82
C GLU A 144 -34.68 37.22 69.58
N VAL A 145 -35.55 37.79 68.73
CA VAL A 145 -36.02 37.14 67.51
C VAL A 145 -34.88 36.99 66.49
N MET A 146 -34.02 38.01 66.34
CA MET A 146 -32.93 37.93 65.38
C MET A 146 -31.91 36.88 65.79
N VAL A 147 -31.46 36.85 67.05
CA VAL A 147 -30.49 35.84 67.52
C VAL A 147 -31.02 34.42 67.31
N MET A 148 -32.31 34.20 67.53
CA MET A 148 -32.94 32.91 67.25
C MET A 148 -32.87 32.53 65.77
N ILE A 149 -33.24 33.45 64.87
CA ILE A 149 -33.21 33.21 63.41
C ILE A 149 -31.77 32.97 62.92
N VAL A 150 -30.80 33.78 63.36
CA VAL A 150 -29.40 33.62 62.94
C VAL A 150 -28.86 32.26 63.36
N MET A 151 -29.08 31.85 64.60
CA MET A 151 -28.54 30.58 65.10
C MET A 151 -29.19 29.37 64.43
N GLU A 152 -30.51 29.42 64.18
CA GLU A 152 -31.22 28.31 63.53
C GLU A 152 -30.82 28.17 62.05
N VAL A 153 -30.75 29.28 61.30
CA VAL A 153 -30.35 29.27 59.88
C VAL A 153 -28.87 28.89 59.71
N MET A 154 -27.99 29.39 60.58
CA MET A 154 -26.55 29.07 60.52
C MET A 154 -26.28 27.59 60.74
N VAL A 155 -26.90 26.97 61.74
CA VAL A 155 -26.69 25.56 62.05
C VAL A 155 -27.19 24.66 60.91
N VAL A 156 -28.33 24.99 60.31
CA VAL A 156 -28.89 24.23 59.18
C VAL A 156 -27.97 24.32 57.96
N ILE A 157 -27.51 25.52 57.59
CA ILE A 157 -26.62 25.71 56.43
C ILE A 157 -25.29 24.97 56.62
N VAL A 158 -24.68 25.07 57.81
CA VAL A 158 -23.39 24.41 58.07
C VAL A 158 -23.52 22.88 57.99
N MET A 159 -24.61 22.31 58.54
CA MET A 159 -24.84 20.87 58.51
C MET A 159 -25.15 20.34 57.10
N GLU A 160 -26.02 21.00 56.34
CA GLU A 160 -26.38 20.54 54.99
C GLU A 160 -25.22 20.63 54.01
N VAL A 161 -24.43 21.72 54.07
CA VAL A 161 -23.27 21.91 53.18
C VAL A 161 -22.14 20.93 53.51
N MET A 162 -21.86 20.68 54.81
CA MET A 162 -20.87 19.67 55.21
C MET A 162 -21.23 18.27 54.72
N VAL A 163 -22.49 17.85 54.85
CA VAL A 163 -22.92 16.51 54.45
C VAL A 163 -22.88 16.33 52.93
N MET A 164 -23.30 17.34 52.15
CA MET A 164 -23.25 17.27 50.69
C MET A 164 -21.82 17.09 50.18
N ILE A 165 -20.86 17.86 50.70
CA ILE A 165 -19.48 17.79 50.20
C ILE A 165 -18.81 16.47 50.59
N VAL A 166 -19.06 15.95 51.80
CA VAL A 166 -18.49 14.66 52.21
C VAL A 166 -19.00 13.53 51.32
N MET A 167 -20.28 13.52 50.96
CA MET A 167 -20.86 12.49 50.10
C MET A 167 -20.33 12.58 48.65
N GLU A 168 -20.21 13.77 48.09
CA GLU A 168 -19.74 13.97 46.70
C GLU A 168 -18.26 13.59 46.53
N VAL A 169 -17.41 13.95 47.50
CA VAL A 169 -15.99 13.55 47.52
C VAL A 169 -15.82 12.05 47.77
N MET A 170 -16.64 11.46 48.66
CA MET A 170 -16.59 10.02 48.93
C MET A 170 -17.01 9.19 47.70
N VAL A 171 -18.03 9.63 46.95
CA VAL A 171 -18.48 8.94 45.72
C VAL A 171 -17.44 9.03 44.61
N MET A 172 -16.77 10.17 44.41
CA MET A 172 -15.69 10.28 43.42
C MET A 172 -14.53 9.32 43.74
N ILE A 173 -14.10 9.25 45.00
CA ILE A 173 -12.99 8.35 45.40
C ILE A 173 -13.39 6.88 45.25
N VAL A 174 -14.61 6.50 45.62
CA VAL A 174 -15.08 5.11 45.48
C VAL A 174 -15.18 4.71 44.00
N MET A 175 -15.65 5.59 43.12
CA MET A 175 -15.70 5.31 41.68
C MET A 175 -14.31 5.21 41.06
N GLU A 176 -13.38 6.10 41.42
CA GLU A 176 -12.01 6.10 40.87
C GLU A 176 -11.18 4.88 41.35
N VAL A 177 -11.35 4.47 42.61
CA VAL A 177 -10.68 3.28 43.17
C VAL A 177 -11.34 1.98 42.69
N MET A 178 -12.67 1.94 42.54
CA MET A 178 -13.38 0.76 42.04
C MET A 178 -13.08 0.49 40.56
N VAL A 179 -12.88 1.52 39.72
CA VAL A 179 -12.52 1.34 38.30
C VAL A 179 -11.11 0.74 38.13
N MET A 180 -10.15 1.07 39.00
CA MET A 180 -8.81 0.46 38.96
C MET A 180 -8.79 -1.03 39.35
N ILE A 181 -9.72 -1.50 40.20
CA ILE A 181 -9.68 -2.88 40.73
C ILE A 181 -10.34 -3.90 39.77
N VAL A 182 -11.12 -3.45 38.77
CA VAL A 182 -11.99 -4.34 37.97
C VAL A 182 -11.37 -4.79 36.63
N MET A 183 -10.23 -4.23 36.19
CA MET A 183 -9.66 -4.48 34.85
C MET A 183 -8.28 -5.19 34.85
N GLU A 184 -8.17 -6.32 35.53
CA GLU A 184 -6.94 -7.14 35.49
C GLU A 184 -7.27 -8.64 35.47
N VAL A 185 -7.91 -9.12 34.40
CA VAL A 185 -8.17 -10.55 34.18
C VAL A 185 -7.25 -11.11 33.11
N MET A 186 -6.44 -12.08 33.49
CA MET A 186 -5.50 -12.76 32.60
C MET A 186 -6.20 -13.46 31.42
N VAL A 187 -5.63 -13.32 30.22
CA VAL A 187 -6.02 -14.08 29.01
C VAL A 187 -5.72 -15.58 29.15
N VAL A 188 -6.72 -16.42 28.88
CA VAL A 188 -6.64 -17.88 29.01
C VAL A 188 -6.95 -18.58 27.69
N LEU A 189 -6.17 -19.61 27.34
CA LEU A 189 -6.45 -20.48 26.18
C LEU A 189 -7.53 -21.52 26.51
N SER A 190 -8.48 -21.72 25.60
CA SER A 190 -9.62 -22.64 25.82
C SER A 190 -9.28 -24.11 25.50
N GLY A 191 -8.28 -24.69 26.19
CA GLY A 191 -7.95 -26.11 26.10
C GLY A 191 -6.87 -26.48 25.09
N SER A 192 -6.85 -27.74 24.65
CA SER A 192 -5.90 -28.27 23.66
C SER A 192 -6.44 -28.14 22.23
N PHE A 193 -5.60 -27.72 21.30
CA PHE A 193 -5.99 -27.53 19.90
C PHE A 193 -5.41 -28.64 19.04
N SER A 194 -6.12 -28.98 17.97
CA SER A 194 -5.61 -29.84 16.91
C SER A 194 -5.91 -29.25 15.56
N GLY A 195 -5.02 -29.48 14.59
CA GLY A 195 -5.24 -29.08 13.21
C GLY A 195 -4.50 -30.00 12.24
N GLU A 196 -4.84 -29.87 10.97
CA GLU A 196 -4.25 -30.65 9.90
C GLU A 196 -3.69 -29.71 8.84
N VAL A 197 -2.53 -30.04 8.30
CA VAL A 197 -1.93 -29.27 7.22
C VAL A 197 -1.38 -30.19 6.13
N PRO A 198 -1.68 -29.95 4.85
CA PRO A 198 -0.99 -30.64 3.77
C PRO A 198 0.48 -30.23 3.73
N GLU A 199 1.34 -31.20 3.47
CA GLU A 199 2.76 -30.92 3.26
C GLU A 199 3.02 -30.00 2.05
N ASN A 200 4.23 -29.44 1.99
CA ASN A 200 4.68 -28.55 0.92
C ASN A 200 3.82 -27.28 0.69
N LYS A 201 2.83 -26.99 1.54
CA LYS A 201 2.04 -25.76 1.49
C LYS A 201 2.50 -24.74 2.53
N VAL A 202 2.67 -23.50 2.06
CA VAL A 202 2.94 -22.32 2.89
C VAL A 202 1.71 -21.41 2.95
N ASN A 203 1.70 -20.49 3.91
CA ASN A 203 0.65 -19.51 4.15
C ASN A 203 -0.76 -20.11 4.36
N THR A 204 -0.80 -21.36 4.81
CA THR A 204 -2.06 -22.05 5.12
C THR A 204 -2.35 -21.95 6.61
N VAL A 205 -3.61 -21.63 6.95
CA VAL A 205 -4.08 -21.59 8.33
C VAL A 205 -4.31 -23.02 8.80
N VAL A 206 -3.68 -23.40 9.91
CA VAL A 206 -3.80 -24.74 10.51
C VAL A 206 -5.03 -24.80 11.41
N THR A 207 -5.14 -23.85 12.34
CA THR A 207 -6.26 -23.73 13.28
C THR A 207 -6.27 -22.35 13.94
N ASN A 208 -7.42 -21.93 14.48
CA ASN A 208 -7.56 -20.70 15.24
C ASN A 208 -7.53 -21.01 16.74
N LEU A 209 -6.62 -20.37 17.46
CA LEU A 209 -6.45 -20.49 18.89
C LEU A 209 -7.40 -19.52 19.60
N THR A 210 -8.49 -20.05 20.13
CA THR A 210 -9.50 -19.27 20.86
C THR A 210 -9.04 -18.97 22.29
N VAL A 211 -9.24 -17.73 22.71
CA VAL A 211 -8.88 -17.24 24.04
C VAL A 211 -10.08 -16.61 24.74
N LEU A 212 -10.07 -16.68 26.06
CA LEU A 212 -11.03 -16.02 26.93
C LEU A 212 -10.29 -14.99 27.77
N ASP A 213 -10.70 -13.73 27.62
CA ASP A 213 -10.23 -12.60 28.38
C ASP A 213 -11.45 -11.78 28.84
N ARG A 214 -11.46 -11.36 30.12
CA ARG A 214 -12.58 -10.61 30.71
C ARG A 214 -12.29 -9.12 30.84
N ASP A 215 -11.12 -8.66 30.41
CA ASP A 215 -10.81 -7.24 30.35
C ASP A 215 -11.58 -6.55 29.22
N GLN A 216 -11.51 -5.21 29.19
CA GLN A 216 -12.26 -4.42 28.22
C GLN A 216 -11.83 -4.75 26.78
N PRO A 217 -12.77 -5.14 25.89
CA PRO A 217 -12.45 -5.45 24.49
C PRO A 217 -11.71 -4.31 23.80
N HIS A 218 -10.71 -4.65 22.98
CA HIS A 218 -9.82 -3.73 22.26
C HIS A 218 -8.93 -2.83 23.14
N SER A 219 -8.83 -3.07 24.45
CA SER A 219 -7.82 -2.45 25.30
C SER A 219 -6.47 -3.17 25.21
N VAL A 220 -5.39 -2.51 25.62
CA VAL A 220 -4.05 -3.14 25.71
C VAL A 220 -4.00 -4.28 26.74
N ASN A 221 -4.92 -4.27 27.71
CA ASN A 221 -5.07 -5.35 28.69
C ASN A 221 -5.85 -6.52 28.12
N TRP A 222 -6.60 -6.35 27.02
CA TRP A 222 -7.34 -7.44 26.36
C TRP A 222 -6.61 -8.01 25.13
N ASN A 223 -5.85 -7.18 24.40
CA ASN A 223 -5.15 -7.60 23.18
C ASN A 223 -4.16 -8.74 23.47
N ALA A 224 -4.41 -9.90 22.87
CA ALA A 224 -3.62 -11.10 23.05
C ALA A 224 -2.37 -11.12 22.15
N VAL A 225 -1.26 -11.59 22.71
CA VAL A 225 0.02 -11.80 22.05
C VAL A 225 0.39 -13.27 22.21
N TYR A 226 0.54 -13.97 21.08
CA TYR A 226 0.86 -15.39 21.05
C TYR A 226 2.33 -15.61 20.77
N ARG A 227 2.94 -16.59 21.45
CA ARG A 227 4.31 -17.06 21.17
C ARG A 227 4.39 -18.58 21.21
N ILE A 228 5.06 -19.16 20.23
CA ILE A 228 5.42 -20.57 20.22
C ILE A 228 6.69 -20.72 21.08
N VAL A 229 6.61 -21.52 22.14
CA VAL A 229 7.70 -21.70 23.12
C VAL A 229 8.48 -23.00 22.84
N SER A 230 7.82 -24.02 22.31
CA SER A 230 8.44 -25.30 21.97
C SER A 230 7.66 -26.06 20.91
N GLY A 231 8.26 -27.12 20.34
CA GLY A 231 7.64 -28.02 19.38
C GLY A 231 7.99 -27.76 17.91
N ASP A 232 8.62 -26.61 17.61
CA ASP A 232 9.05 -26.25 16.26
C ASP A 232 10.45 -25.59 16.28
N PRO A 233 11.53 -26.37 16.35
CA PRO A 233 12.89 -25.83 16.44
C PRO A 233 13.36 -25.15 15.14
N SER A 234 12.76 -25.50 13.99
CA SER A 234 13.15 -24.99 12.68
C SER A 234 12.31 -23.79 12.20
N GLY A 235 11.26 -23.43 12.95
CA GLY A 235 10.41 -22.27 12.70
C GLY A 235 9.54 -22.41 11.44
N HIS A 236 8.83 -23.53 11.30
CA HIS A 236 7.82 -23.75 10.27
C HIS A 236 6.50 -23.03 10.53
N PHE A 237 6.18 -22.72 11.78
CA PHE A 237 4.89 -22.16 12.17
C PHE A 237 5.01 -20.76 12.78
N THR A 238 3.97 -19.93 12.59
CA THR A 238 3.82 -18.65 13.27
C THR A 238 2.37 -18.42 13.69
N VAL A 239 2.16 -17.62 14.73
CA VAL A 239 0.82 -17.26 15.21
C VAL A 239 0.63 -15.76 15.07
N ARG A 240 -0.46 -15.36 14.40
CA ARG A 240 -0.84 -13.95 14.26
C ARG A 240 -2.16 -13.70 14.98
N THR A 241 -2.22 -12.65 15.80
CA THR A 241 -3.46 -12.24 16.48
C THR A 241 -4.42 -11.57 15.49
N ASN A 242 -5.68 -11.98 15.49
CA ASN A 242 -6.75 -11.26 14.82
C ASN A 242 -7.21 -10.08 15.71
N PRO A 243 -7.12 -8.81 15.23
CA PRO A 243 -7.44 -7.64 16.05
C PRO A 243 -8.92 -7.51 16.42
N VAL A 244 -9.81 -8.21 15.72
CA VAL A 244 -11.27 -8.14 15.95
C VAL A 244 -11.72 -9.21 16.95
N THR A 245 -11.33 -10.46 16.73
CA THR A 245 -11.77 -11.60 17.56
C THR A 245 -10.82 -11.93 18.71
N ASN A 246 -9.62 -11.34 18.71
CA ASN A 246 -8.52 -11.68 19.60
C ASN A 246 -7.97 -13.11 19.46
N GLU A 247 -8.40 -13.85 18.43
CA GLU A 247 -7.96 -15.23 18.20
C GLU A 247 -6.55 -15.28 17.59
N GLY A 248 -5.79 -16.32 17.95
CA GLY A 248 -4.46 -16.59 17.40
C GLY A 248 -4.56 -17.47 16.16
N MET A 249 -4.34 -16.91 14.98
CA MET A 249 -4.32 -17.65 13.73
C MET A 249 -2.96 -18.35 13.56
N LEU A 250 -2.92 -19.67 13.76
CA LEU A 250 -1.72 -20.48 13.56
C LEU A 250 -1.55 -20.77 12.06
N THR A 251 -0.42 -20.38 11.51
CA THR A 251 -0.13 -20.44 10.07
C THR A 251 1.22 -21.08 9.80
N VAL A 252 1.32 -21.75 8.65
CA VAL A 252 2.57 -22.34 8.17
C VAL A 252 3.35 -21.31 7.35
N VAL A 253 4.58 -21.01 7.76
CA VAL A 253 5.48 -20.05 7.10
C VAL A 253 6.60 -20.73 6.32
N LYS A 254 6.99 -21.96 6.70
CA LYS A 254 7.92 -22.79 5.92
C LYS A 254 7.25 -24.13 5.61
N PRO A 255 7.47 -24.69 4.42
CA PRO A 255 6.86 -25.96 4.04
C PRO A 255 7.26 -27.05 5.03
N VAL A 256 6.29 -27.86 5.43
CA VAL A 256 6.50 -29.07 6.22
C VAL A 256 6.57 -30.26 5.29
N ASP A 257 7.34 -31.27 5.68
CA ASP A 257 7.62 -32.49 4.94
C ASP A 257 7.10 -33.68 5.77
N PHE A 258 6.17 -34.46 5.21
CA PHE A 258 5.50 -35.55 5.90
C PHE A 258 6.48 -36.70 6.22
N GLU A 259 7.37 -37.01 5.28
CA GLU A 259 8.36 -38.08 5.38
C GLU A 259 9.32 -37.86 6.55
N MET A 260 9.65 -36.59 6.81
CA MET A 260 10.51 -36.19 7.92
C MET A 260 9.73 -36.12 9.24
N ASN A 261 8.59 -35.41 9.27
CA ASN A 261 7.80 -35.19 10.49
C ASN A 261 6.29 -35.26 10.22
N ARG A 262 5.68 -36.41 10.52
CA ARG A 262 4.23 -36.64 10.35
C ARG A 262 3.33 -35.84 11.27
N ALA A 263 3.87 -35.34 12.39
CA ALA A 263 3.12 -34.52 13.33
C ALA A 263 4.03 -33.60 14.13
N PHE A 264 3.50 -32.43 14.48
CA PHE A 264 4.14 -31.47 15.39
C PHE A 264 3.30 -31.31 16.66
N MET A 265 3.97 -31.19 17.81
CA MET A 265 3.33 -30.89 19.09
C MET A 265 3.88 -29.58 19.62
N LEU A 266 3.18 -28.48 19.32
CA LEU A 266 3.59 -27.14 19.70
C LEU A 266 3.11 -26.81 21.11
N THR A 267 3.92 -26.07 21.86
CA THR A 267 3.48 -25.42 23.10
C THR A 267 3.39 -23.92 22.84
N VAL A 268 2.17 -23.38 22.88
CA VAL A 268 1.88 -21.96 22.62
C VAL A 268 1.50 -21.30 23.93
N VAL A 269 2.11 -20.14 24.20
CA VAL A 269 1.78 -19.28 25.33
C VAL A 269 1.07 -18.04 24.80
N VAL A 270 0.03 -17.59 25.52
CA VAL A 270 -0.64 -16.32 25.29
C VAL A 270 -0.39 -15.39 26.47
N SER A 271 -0.20 -14.10 26.17
CA SER A 271 -0.10 -13.02 27.16
C SER A 271 -0.80 -11.77 26.63
N ASN A 272 -1.21 -10.88 27.51
CA ASN A 272 -1.73 -9.57 27.10
C ASN A 272 -0.60 -8.69 26.53
N GLN A 273 -0.96 -7.68 25.75
CA GLN A 273 -0.01 -6.70 25.21
C GLN A 273 0.61 -5.85 26.33
N ALA A 274 -0.19 -5.50 27.35
CA ALA A 274 0.30 -4.91 28.59
C ALA A 274 0.87 -5.97 29.54
N HIS A 275 1.91 -5.60 30.29
CA HIS A 275 2.44 -6.45 31.36
C HIS A 275 1.43 -6.56 32.51
N LEU A 276 1.26 -7.78 33.04
CA LEU A 276 0.42 -8.00 34.22
C LEU A 276 0.99 -7.23 35.43
N ALA A 277 0.11 -6.68 36.25
CA ALA A 277 0.49 -5.96 37.46
C ALA A 277 1.25 -6.85 38.45
N SER A 278 2.15 -6.22 39.21
CA SER A 278 3.00 -6.89 40.20
C SER A 278 2.16 -7.56 41.30
N GLY A 279 2.09 -8.88 41.28
CA GLY A 279 1.34 -9.68 42.26
C GLY A 279 0.45 -10.77 41.65
N ILE A 280 0.13 -10.67 40.35
CA ILE A 280 -0.63 -11.69 39.63
C ILE A 280 0.35 -12.74 39.08
N GLN A 281 0.20 -14.00 39.50
CA GLN A 281 1.01 -15.09 38.95
C GLN A 281 0.43 -15.60 37.63
N SER A 282 1.28 -15.74 36.60
CA SER A 282 0.91 -16.35 35.32
C SER A 282 0.37 -17.76 35.56
N SER A 283 -0.88 -18.03 35.22
CA SER A 283 -1.46 -19.35 35.42
C SER A 283 -0.97 -20.35 34.36
N LEU A 284 -1.01 -21.64 34.69
CA LEU A 284 -0.79 -22.74 33.73
C LEU A 284 -1.79 -22.73 32.56
N GLN A 285 -2.92 -22.03 32.67
CA GLN A 285 -3.96 -21.94 31.64
C GLN A 285 -3.62 -20.93 30.53
N SER A 286 -2.51 -20.20 30.66
CA SER A 286 -1.97 -19.31 29.62
C SER A 286 -1.15 -20.07 28.57
N THR A 287 -1.01 -21.39 28.73
CA THR A 287 -0.25 -22.29 27.87
C THR A 287 -1.16 -23.39 27.32
N ALA A 288 -1.12 -23.63 26.00
CA ALA A 288 -1.83 -24.74 25.37
C ALA A 288 -0.90 -25.59 24.50
N GLY A 289 -1.18 -26.90 24.48
CA GLY A 289 -0.63 -27.82 23.50
C GLY A 289 -1.44 -27.78 22.20
N VAL A 290 -0.75 -27.65 21.06
CA VAL A 290 -1.34 -27.72 19.73
C VAL A 290 -0.75 -28.90 18.97
N THR A 291 -1.59 -29.88 18.64
CA THR A 291 -1.18 -31.06 17.87
C THR A 291 -1.51 -30.85 16.40
N ILE A 292 -0.49 -30.82 15.55
CA ILE A 292 -0.64 -30.62 14.12
C ILE A 292 -0.35 -31.96 13.44
N SER A 293 -1.32 -32.50 12.72
CA SER A 293 -1.11 -33.65 11.84
C SER A 293 -0.72 -33.16 10.46
N VAL A 294 0.37 -33.67 9.91
CA VAL A 294 0.73 -33.42 8.52
C VAL A 294 -0.02 -34.42 7.64
N GLN A 295 -0.66 -33.94 6.58
CA GLN A 295 -1.31 -34.77 5.58
C GLN A 295 -0.33 -35.06 4.45
N ASP A 296 -0.11 -36.33 4.21
CA ASP A 296 0.66 -36.91 3.09
C ASP A 296 -0.01 -36.57 1.74
N VAL A 297 0.75 -35.94 0.86
CA VAL A 297 0.38 -35.52 -0.50
C VAL A 297 1.42 -36.04 -1.48
N ASN A 298 0.98 -36.97 -2.31
CA ASN A 298 1.74 -37.60 -3.40
C ASN A 298 2.74 -36.67 -4.11
N GLU A 299 4.03 -36.94 -3.96
CA GLU A 299 5.12 -36.16 -4.56
C GLU A 299 5.63 -36.76 -5.88
N PRO A 300 6.16 -35.94 -6.82
CA PRO A 300 6.70 -36.46 -8.07
C PRO A 300 8.02 -37.24 -7.85
N PRO A 301 8.24 -38.37 -8.55
CA PRO A 301 9.52 -39.08 -8.51
C PRO A 301 10.68 -38.20 -8.96
N VAL A 302 11.78 -38.20 -8.20
CA VAL A 302 12.94 -37.34 -8.42
C VAL A 302 14.12 -38.13 -8.97
N PHE A 303 14.80 -37.60 -9.98
CA PHE A 303 16.07 -38.13 -10.47
C PHE A 303 17.21 -37.64 -9.56
N PRO A 304 17.96 -38.52 -8.87
CA PRO A 304 19.00 -38.09 -7.91
C PRO A 304 20.13 -37.28 -8.52
N VAL A 305 20.39 -37.47 -9.83
CA VAL A 305 21.38 -36.72 -10.60
C VAL A 305 20.70 -36.19 -11.86
N ASN A 306 20.51 -34.87 -11.93
CA ASN A 306 19.86 -34.19 -13.05
C ASN A 306 20.57 -32.84 -13.31
N PRO A 307 21.18 -32.62 -14.49
CA PRO A 307 21.29 -33.53 -15.63
C PRO A 307 22.23 -34.70 -15.36
N LYS A 308 21.91 -35.88 -15.91
CA LYS A 308 22.80 -37.05 -15.86
C LYS A 308 23.73 -37.05 -17.07
N LEU A 309 25.03 -36.89 -16.83
CA LEU A 309 26.06 -36.93 -17.87
C LEU A 309 26.65 -38.33 -18.01
N ILE A 310 26.71 -38.84 -19.24
CA ILE A 310 27.42 -40.08 -19.60
C ILE A 310 28.36 -39.82 -20.78
N ARG A 311 29.40 -40.65 -20.94
CA ARG A 311 30.35 -40.57 -22.04
C ARG A 311 30.30 -41.87 -22.82
N PHE A 312 30.12 -41.80 -24.14
CA PHE A 312 30.02 -42.95 -25.02
C PHE A 312 30.70 -42.67 -26.36
N GLU A 313 31.29 -43.69 -26.96
CA GLU A 313 31.74 -43.64 -28.36
C GLU A 313 30.53 -43.63 -29.28
N GLU A 314 30.65 -42.94 -30.42
CA GLU A 314 29.66 -43.03 -31.49
C GLU A 314 29.73 -44.37 -32.24
N GLY A 315 28.83 -44.58 -33.21
CA GLY A 315 28.81 -45.80 -34.01
C GLY A 315 28.40 -47.07 -33.23
N VAL A 316 28.00 -46.95 -31.97
CA VAL A 316 27.53 -48.07 -31.16
C VAL A 316 26.26 -48.69 -31.76
N PRO A 317 26.17 -50.03 -31.87
CA PRO A 317 25.04 -50.68 -32.52
C PRO A 317 23.74 -50.47 -31.72
N ALA A 318 22.61 -50.50 -32.43
CA ALA A 318 21.30 -50.48 -31.81
C ALA A 318 21.13 -51.65 -30.81
N GLY A 319 20.51 -51.37 -29.67
CA GLY A 319 20.33 -52.31 -28.56
C GLY A 319 21.42 -52.24 -27.48
N THR A 320 22.45 -51.40 -27.67
CA THR A 320 23.49 -51.17 -26.66
C THR A 320 22.90 -50.49 -25.44
N THR A 321 23.18 -51.03 -24.25
CA THR A 321 22.75 -50.40 -22.98
C THR A 321 23.69 -49.27 -22.63
N LEU A 322 23.15 -48.05 -22.47
CA LEU A 322 23.94 -46.87 -22.13
C LEU A 322 24.06 -46.68 -20.62
N THR A 323 22.93 -46.59 -19.92
CA THR A 323 22.90 -46.39 -18.47
C THR A 323 21.55 -46.75 -17.88
N VAL A 324 21.47 -46.84 -16.55
CA VAL A 324 20.19 -46.93 -15.82
C VAL A 324 19.85 -45.54 -15.29
N PHE A 325 18.76 -44.94 -15.75
CA PHE A 325 18.29 -43.63 -15.33
C PHE A 325 16.99 -43.79 -14.54
N SER A 326 17.15 -44.23 -13.29
CA SER A 326 16.04 -44.46 -12.36
C SER A 326 15.78 -43.23 -11.50
N ALA A 327 14.51 -42.89 -11.32
CA ALA A 327 14.02 -41.92 -10.34
C ALA A 327 13.68 -42.62 -9.02
N GLN A 328 13.70 -41.86 -7.93
CA GLN A 328 13.31 -42.28 -6.59
C GLN A 328 12.08 -41.48 -6.17
N ASP A 329 11.08 -42.20 -5.66
CA ASP A 329 9.85 -41.59 -5.16
C ASP A 329 10.06 -41.15 -3.71
N PRO A 330 9.85 -39.86 -3.37
CA PRO A 330 9.97 -39.38 -1.99
C PRO A 330 8.96 -40.03 -1.04
N ASP A 331 7.78 -40.45 -1.53
CA ASP A 331 6.68 -40.97 -0.71
C ASP A 331 7.01 -42.33 -0.08
N HIS A 332 7.79 -42.37 0.99
CA HIS A 332 8.30 -43.62 1.57
C HIS A 332 7.23 -44.44 2.28
N PHE A 333 6.14 -43.81 2.71
CA PHE A 333 5.05 -44.46 3.44
C PHE A 333 3.96 -45.02 2.52
N ILE A 334 4.00 -44.69 1.22
CA ILE A 334 3.10 -45.22 0.20
C ILE A 334 3.89 -46.07 -0.78
N HIS A 335 3.49 -47.33 -0.96
CA HIS A 335 4.12 -48.18 -1.96
C HIS A 335 3.67 -47.80 -3.37
N GLN A 336 4.41 -46.88 -3.98
CA GLN A 336 4.20 -46.40 -5.35
C GLN A 336 5.11 -47.14 -6.35
N THR A 337 4.63 -47.30 -7.58
CA THR A 337 5.42 -47.90 -8.68
C THR A 337 5.76 -46.84 -9.71
N VAL A 338 7.04 -46.46 -9.74
CA VAL A 338 7.56 -45.52 -10.75
C VAL A 338 7.61 -46.18 -12.12
N ARG A 339 7.10 -45.46 -13.13
CA ARG A 339 7.12 -45.84 -14.54
C ARG A 339 7.84 -44.77 -15.35
N TYR A 340 8.52 -45.19 -16.40
CA TYR A 340 9.33 -44.32 -17.22
C TYR A 340 8.78 -44.17 -18.65
N SER A 341 8.89 -42.99 -19.21
CA SER A 341 8.59 -42.71 -20.61
C SER A 341 9.58 -41.70 -21.21
N LYS A 342 9.68 -41.71 -22.53
CA LYS A 342 10.49 -40.74 -23.29
C LYS A 342 9.65 -39.47 -23.49
N LEU A 343 10.23 -38.32 -23.16
CA LEU A 343 9.58 -37.02 -23.36
C LEU A 343 10.09 -36.35 -24.64
N SER A 344 11.40 -36.11 -24.72
CA SER A 344 12.04 -35.54 -25.91
C SER A 344 13.34 -36.27 -26.24
N ASP A 345 13.50 -36.59 -27.52
CA ASP A 345 14.65 -37.30 -28.09
C ASP A 345 14.71 -36.94 -29.58
N PRO A 346 15.36 -35.81 -29.94
CA PRO A 346 15.23 -35.18 -31.26
C PRO A 346 15.52 -36.13 -32.44
N ALA A 347 16.54 -36.97 -32.31
CA ALA A 347 16.95 -37.92 -33.34
C ALA A 347 16.29 -39.31 -33.20
N ASN A 348 15.47 -39.52 -32.18
CA ASN A 348 14.85 -40.82 -31.85
C ASN A 348 15.83 -41.97 -31.65
N TRP A 349 17.04 -41.69 -31.13
CA TRP A 349 18.09 -42.68 -30.95
C TRP A 349 17.95 -43.50 -29.68
N LEU A 350 17.08 -43.11 -28.75
CA LEU A 350 17.05 -43.69 -27.41
C LEU A 350 15.72 -44.35 -27.09
N ARG A 351 15.80 -45.41 -26.28
CA ARG A 351 14.66 -46.08 -25.66
C ARG A 351 14.91 -46.24 -24.17
N ILE A 352 13.92 -45.89 -23.37
CA ILE A 352 13.90 -46.18 -21.94
C ILE A 352 13.00 -47.37 -21.65
N ASN A 353 13.45 -48.26 -20.76
CA ASN A 353 12.63 -49.35 -20.25
C ASN A 353 11.69 -48.82 -19.16
N ARG A 354 10.39 -49.05 -19.37
CA ARG A 354 9.30 -48.51 -18.56
C ARG A 354 9.30 -48.97 -17.09
N THR A 355 9.96 -50.06 -16.72
CA THR A 355 9.95 -50.57 -15.34
C THR A 355 11.22 -50.30 -14.54
N ASN A 356 12.39 -50.30 -15.18
CA ASN A 356 13.67 -50.20 -14.48
C ASN A 356 14.49 -48.97 -14.87
N GLY A 357 14.00 -48.12 -15.78
CA GLY A 357 14.69 -46.90 -16.22
C GLY A 357 15.96 -47.16 -17.04
N GLN A 358 16.18 -48.38 -17.53
CA GLN A 358 17.34 -48.69 -18.38
C GLN A 358 17.22 -48.02 -19.75
N ILE A 359 18.24 -47.28 -20.16
CA ILE A 359 18.30 -46.58 -21.45
C ILE A 359 19.20 -47.36 -22.40
N SER A 360 18.69 -47.64 -23.60
CA SER A 360 19.39 -48.34 -24.67
C SER A 360 19.26 -47.60 -26.00
N THR A 361 20.22 -47.80 -26.90
CA THR A 361 20.18 -47.24 -28.26
C THR A 361 19.12 -47.94 -29.13
N MET A 362 18.39 -47.18 -29.95
CA MET A 362 17.50 -47.65 -31.01
C MET A 362 18.11 -47.52 -32.39
N ALA A 363 19.06 -46.59 -32.55
CA ALA A 363 19.79 -46.32 -33.78
C ALA A 363 21.28 -46.11 -33.46
N LEU A 364 22.10 -45.99 -34.50
CA LEU A 364 23.50 -45.58 -34.36
C LEU A 364 23.56 -44.15 -33.83
N LEU A 365 24.39 -43.91 -32.83
CA LEU A 365 24.73 -42.57 -32.37
C LEU A 365 25.76 -41.99 -33.33
N ASP A 366 25.58 -40.72 -33.69
CA ASP A 366 26.35 -40.01 -34.71
C ASP A 366 26.67 -38.60 -34.18
N ARG A 367 27.95 -38.30 -33.95
CA ARG A 367 28.39 -37.05 -33.32
C ARG A 367 28.25 -35.87 -34.28
N GLU A 368 28.42 -36.10 -35.57
CA GLU A 368 28.37 -35.10 -36.65
C GLU A 368 26.93 -34.69 -37.00
N SER A 369 25.94 -35.37 -36.41
CA SER A 369 24.53 -35.07 -36.62
C SER A 369 24.15 -33.68 -36.12
N MET A 370 23.23 -33.02 -36.83
CA MET A 370 22.71 -31.69 -36.45
C MET A 370 22.01 -31.65 -35.08
N TYR A 371 21.62 -32.81 -34.54
CA TYR A 371 20.98 -32.93 -33.22
C TYR A 371 21.99 -32.89 -32.06
N VAL A 372 23.29 -33.04 -32.34
CA VAL A 372 24.36 -33.00 -31.35
C VAL A 372 24.94 -31.59 -31.33
N LYS A 373 25.00 -30.97 -30.15
CA LYS A 373 25.57 -29.63 -29.98
C LYS A 373 26.72 -29.72 -28.99
N ASN A 374 27.87 -29.14 -29.33
CA ASN A 374 29.08 -29.17 -28.49
C ASN A 374 29.46 -30.60 -28.03
N ASN A 375 29.37 -31.59 -28.95
CA ASN A 375 29.62 -33.02 -28.69
C ASN A 375 28.66 -33.66 -27.66
N VAL A 376 27.53 -33.00 -27.35
CA VAL A 376 26.55 -33.51 -26.39
C VAL A 376 25.21 -33.72 -27.09
N TYR A 377 24.69 -34.93 -26.97
CA TYR A 377 23.31 -35.28 -27.32
C TYR A 377 22.44 -35.21 -26.07
N GLU A 378 21.39 -34.40 -26.10
CA GLU A 378 20.48 -34.21 -24.97
C GLU A 378 19.12 -34.85 -25.22
N ALA A 379 18.64 -35.61 -24.25
CA ALA A 379 17.31 -36.22 -24.27
C ALA A 379 16.65 -36.12 -22.89
N THR A 380 15.32 -35.98 -22.86
CA THR A 380 14.54 -35.88 -21.63
C THR A 380 13.58 -37.05 -21.46
N PHE A 381 13.46 -37.49 -20.22
CA PHE A 381 12.64 -38.63 -19.81
C PHE A 381 11.73 -38.23 -18.67
N LEU A 382 10.54 -38.81 -18.64
CA LEU A 382 9.59 -38.68 -17.54
C LEU A 382 9.67 -39.91 -16.65
N ALA A 383 9.66 -39.69 -15.34
CA ALA A 383 9.30 -40.66 -14.34
C ALA A 383 7.96 -40.25 -13.74
N PHE A 384 6.98 -41.14 -13.72
CA PHE A 384 5.67 -40.89 -13.14
C PHE A 384 5.28 -42.03 -12.22
N ASP A 385 4.66 -41.68 -11.10
CA ASP A 385 4.10 -42.65 -10.19
C ASP A 385 2.76 -43.20 -10.72
N ASN A 386 2.25 -44.25 -10.08
CA ASN A 386 0.93 -44.79 -10.41
C ASN A 386 -0.21 -44.08 -9.69
N GLY A 387 0.09 -43.08 -8.84
CA GLY A 387 -0.82 -42.43 -7.92
C GLY A 387 -1.50 -43.38 -6.94
N LYS A 388 -1.87 -42.89 -5.76
CA LYS A 388 -2.87 -43.57 -4.93
C LYS A 388 -4.22 -43.58 -5.66
N SER A 389 -5.05 -44.61 -5.48
CA SER A 389 -6.38 -44.71 -6.10
C SER A 389 -7.25 -43.47 -5.80
N GLY A 390 -7.27 -42.51 -6.73
CA GLY A 390 -8.00 -41.24 -6.61
C GLY A 390 -7.13 -39.97 -6.55
N ALA A 391 -5.82 -40.06 -6.36
CA ALA A 391 -4.90 -38.92 -6.44
C ALA A 391 -4.40 -38.70 -7.89
N PRO A 392 -4.18 -37.44 -8.31
CA PRO A 392 -3.55 -37.17 -9.60
C PRO A 392 -2.12 -37.72 -9.62
N GLN A 393 -1.71 -38.30 -10.75
CA GLN A 393 -0.35 -38.81 -10.94
C GLN A 393 0.64 -37.64 -10.91
N ALA A 394 1.72 -37.77 -10.15
CA ALA A 394 2.82 -36.82 -10.20
C ALA A 394 3.93 -37.34 -11.12
N SER A 395 4.64 -36.42 -11.77
CA SER A 395 5.68 -36.74 -12.73
C SER A 395 6.89 -35.83 -12.58
N GLY A 396 8.07 -36.43 -12.52
CA GLY A 396 9.35 -35.74 -12.59
C GLY A 396 10.00 -35.87 -13.96
N THR A 397 10.70 -34.82 -14.38
CA THR A 397 11.45 -34.80 -15.64
C THR A 397 12.94 -34.88 -15.37
N GLY A 398 13.62 -35.81 -16.04
CA GLY A 398 15.07 -35.97 -15.97
C GLY A 398 15.71 -35.74 -17.34
N THR A 399 16.84 -35.03 -17.35
CA THR A 399 17.64 -34.77 -18.55
C THR A 399 18.86 -35.69 -18.57
N LEU A 400 19.04 -36.41 -19.66
CA LEU A 400 20.23 -37.19 -19.97
C LEU A 400 21.09 -36.45 -21.00
N GLN A 401 22.35 -36.23 -20.67
CA GLN A 401 23.35 -35.68 -21.57
C GLN A 401 24.37 -36.77 -21.91
N ILE A 402 24.52 -37.05 -23.19
CA ILE A 402 25.46 -38.04 -23.73
C ILE A 402 26.58 -37.27 -24.41
N TYR A 403 27.74 -37.25 -23.78
CA TYR A 403 28.96 -36.77 -24.41
C TYR A 403 29.47 -37.84 -25.39
N LEU A 404 29.38 -37.55 -26.68
CA LEU A 404 29.83 -38.43 -27.75
C LEU A 404 31.33 -38.24 -27.97
N ILE A 405 32.05 -39.35 -27.91
CA ILE A 405 33.48 -39.44 -28.21
C ILE A 405 33.59 -39.73 -29.70
N ASP A 406 34.33 -38.86 -30.35
CA ASP A 406 34.63 -38.90 -31.79
C ASP A 406 35.36 -40.19 -32.18
N VAL A 407 34.86 -40.86 -33.20
CA VAL A 407 35.44 -42.05 -33.83
C VAL A 407 35.67 -41.73 -35.30
N ASN A 408 36.84 -42.08 -35.85
CA ASN A 408 37.16 -41.83 -37.25
C ASN A 408 36.26 -42.66 -38.18
N ASP A 409 35.11 -42.11 -38.58
CA ASP A 409 34.12 -42.75 -39.44
C ASP A 409 33.79 -41.92 -40.70
N ASN A 410 34.26 -40.67 -40.77
CA ASN A 410 34.19 -39.85 -41.97
C ASN A 410 35.54 -39.85 -42.70
N ALA A 411 35.48 -39.90 -44.03
CA ALA A 411 36.67 -39.85 -44.87
C ALA A 411 36.87 -38.44 -45.44
N PRO A 412 38.10 -37.92 -45.49
CA PRO A 412 38.33 -36.52 -45.82
C PRO A 412 37.96 -36.20 -47.26
N VAL A 413 37.34 -35.02 -47.45
CA VAL A 413 36.89 -34.53 -48.74
C VAL A 413 37.81 -33.42 -49.23
N LEU A 414 38.32 -33.56 -50.44
CA LEU A 414 39.20 -32.57 -51.07
C LEU A 414 38.51 -31.23 -51.32
N MET A 415 39.24 -30.15 -51.04
CA MET A 415 38.88 -28.76 -51.33
C MET A 415 40.08 -27.99 -51.93
N PRO A 416 39.88 -27.09 -52.91
CA PRO A 416 38.65 -26.88 -53.66
C PRO A 416 38.39 -28.00 -54.67
N ARG A 417 37.13 -28.21 -55.06
CA ARG A 417 36.75 -29.18 -56.10
C ARG A 417 37.10 -28.74 -57.51
N GLU A 418 37.27 -27.43 -57.71
CA GLU A 418 37.66 -26.84 -58.99
C GLU A 418 38.83 -25.89 -58.79
N GLY A 419 39.71 -25.81 -59.78
CA GLY A 419 40.87 -24.92 -59.77
C GLY A 419 41.27 -24.51 -61.18
N GLN A 420 42.19 -23.55 -61.29
CA GLN A 420 42.70 -23.11 -62.57
C GLN A 420 44.23 -23.03 -62.56
N VAL A 421 44.83 -23.41 -63.68
CA VAL A 421 46.29 -23.47 -63.87
C VAL A 421 46.64 -22.97 -65.26
N CYS A 422 47.72 -22.22 -65.37
CA CYS A 422 48.24 -21.73 -66.65
C CYS A 422 48.83 -22.89 -67.49
N GLU A 423 48.59 -22.91 -68.81
CA GLU A 423 49.06 -23.92 -69.77
C GLU A 423 50.58 -24.16 -69.77
N ARG A 424 51.37 -23.16 -69.33
CA ARG A 424 52.82 -23.25 -69.21
C ARG A 424 53.22 -23.45 -67.74
N ALA A 425 54.09 -24.42 -67.48
CA ALA A 425 54.62 -24.64 -66.13
C ALA A 425 55.51 -23.46 -65.71
N ARG A 426 54.97 -22.59 -64.87
CA ARG A 426 55.68 -21.49 -64.19
C ARG A 426 55.59 -21.68 -62.67
N PRO A 427 56.56 -21.20 -61.87
CA PRO A 427 56.52 -21.29 -60.41
C PRO A 427 55.24 -20.67 -59.78
N VAL A 428 54.66 -19.68 -60.47
CA VAL A 428 53.43 -19.00 -60.07
C VAL A 428 52.18 -19.86 -60.31
N SER A 429 52.21 -20.77 -61.30
CA SER A 429 51.09 -21.61 -61.72
C SER A 429 50.94 -22.83 -60.81
N ARG A 430 50.09 -22.72 -59.79
CA ARG A 430 49.85 -23.76 -58.78
C ARG A 430 48.43 -23.66 -58.20
N VAL A 431 47.87 -24.78 -57.76
CA VAL A 431 46.61 -24.82 -57.01
C VAL A 431 46.91 -25.29 -55.60
N ASN A 432 46.58 -24.45 -54.61
CA ASN A 432 46.61 -24.86 -53.22
C ASN A 432 45.38 -25.75 -52.98
N ILE A 433 45.63 -26.94 -52.42
CA ILE A 433 44.60 -27.91 -52.08
C ILE A 433 44.67 -28.21 -50.59
N THR A 434 43.52 -28.47 -50.00
CA THR A 434 43.31 -28.86 -48.61
C THR A 434 42.25 -29.96 -48.57
N ALA A 435 41.93 -30.46 -47.40
CA ALA A 435 40.78 -31.32 -47.19
C ALA A 435 39.88 -30.77 -46.08
N SER A 436 38.64 -31.23 -46.08
CA SER A 436 37.65 -31.03 -45.03
C SER A 436 37.22 -32.40 -44.54
N ASP A 437 37.28 -32.60 -43.24
CA ASP A 437 36.74 -33.77 -42.57
C ASP A 437 35.64 -33.34 -41.60
N ALA A 438 34.67 -34.21 -41.34
CA ALA A 438 33.57 -33.93 -40.41
C ALA A 438 33.95 -34.29 -38.96
N ASP A 439 34.92 -35.20 -38.81
CA ASP A 439 35.41 -35.68 -37.52
C ASP A 439 36.12 -34.58 -36.71
N GLY A 440 36.38 -34.87 -35.44
CA GLY A 440 37.09 -33.98 -34.51
C GLY A 440 38.59 -34.28 -34.42
N ASP A 441 39.36 -33.38 -33.82
CA ASP A 441 40.76 -33.69 -33.48
C ASP A 441 40.80 -34.88 -32.49
N PRO A 442 41.66 -35.91 -32.70
CA PRO A 442 42.76 -35.99 -33.66
C PRO A 442 42.45 -36.75 -34.97
N ASN A 443 41.20 -37.08 -35.26
CA ASN A 443 40.81 -37.92 -36.40
C ASN A 443 40.83 -37.19 -37.75
N VAL A 444 41.04 -35.87 -37.76
CA VAL A 444 41.06 -35.03 -38.98
C VAL A 444 42.44 -35.00 -39.65
N GLY A 445 43.33 -34.11 -39.19
CA GLY A 445 44.62 -33.82 -39.80
C GLY A 445 45.78 -34.33 -38.94
N PRO A 446 47.00 -34.46 -39.51
CA PRO A 446 47.43 -34.05 -40.85
C PRO A 446 46.89 -34.91 -42.01
N PHE A 447 46.50 -34.28 -43.12
CA PHE A 447 46.04 -35.02 -44.30
C PHE A 447 47.18 -35.56 -45.16
N ILE A 448 46.97 -36.65 -45.88
CA ILE A 448 47.88 -37.22 -46.88
C ILE A 448 47.24 -37.12 -48.26
N PHE A 449 47.89 -36.40 -49.18
CA PHE A 449 47.40 -36.22 -50.55
C PHE A 449 48.22 -37.06 -51.54
N GLU A 450 47.56 -37.96 -52.28
CA GLU A 450 48.20 -38.79 -53.29
C GLU A 450 47.46 -38.76 -54.63
N LEU A 451 48.20 -38.56 -55.72
CA LEU A 451 47.63 -38.68 -57.07
C LEU A 451 47.28 -40.15 -57.37
N ALA A 452 46.10 -40.40 -57.95
CA ALA A 452 45.70 -41.76 -58.30
C ALA A 452 46.66 -42.40 -59.31
N SER A 453 46.91 -43.70 -59.16
CA SER A 453 47.78 -44.46 -60.09
C SER A 453 47.17 -44.64 -61.49
N PHE A 454 45.83 -44.58 -61.59
CA PHE A 454 45.10 -44.70 -62.84
C PHE A 454 44.08 -43.54 -62.98
N PRO A 455 44.03 -42.86 -64.14
CA PRO A 455 44.83 -43.10 -65.36
C PRO A 455 46.29 -42.64 -65.22
N THR A 456 47.22 -43.33 -65.92
CA THR A 456 48.67 -43.05 -65.82
C THR A 456 49.08 -41.67 -66.31
N SER A 457 48.23 -40.99 -67.09
CA SER A 457 48.39 -39.60 -67.52
C SER A 457 48.46 -38.62 -66.35
N VAL A 458 47.79 -38.92 -65.24
CA VAL A 458 47.72 -38.01 -64.08
C VAL A 458 49.09 -37.84 -63.43
N ARG A 459 49.75 -38.94 -63.03
CA ARG A 459 51.10 -38.90 -62.43
C ARG A 459 52.21 -38.49 -63.42
N ARG A 460 51.92 -38.50 -64.72
CA ARG A 460 52.82 -37.96 -65.76
C ARG A 460 52.72 -36.45 -65.88
N ASN A 461 51.49 -35.91 -65.90
CA ASN A 461 51.23 -34.50 -66.16
C ASN A 461 51.29 -33.63 -64.90
N TRP A 462 50.96 -34.20 -63.74
CA TRP A 462 50.77 -33.46 -62.48
C TRP A 462 51.71 -33.97 -61.38
N THR A 463 52.00 -33.10 -60.43
CA THR A 463 52.70 -33.44 -59.19
C THR A 463 52.05 -32.72 -58.02
N VAL A 464 51.97 -33.41 -56.88
CA VAL A 464 51.49 -32.85 -55.61
C VAL A 464 52.67 -32.72 -54.66
N SER A 465 52.86 -31.54 -54.09
CA SER A 465 53.89 -31.25 -53.08
C SER A 465 53.22 -30.82 -51.79
N ARG A 466 53.49 -31.52 -50.68
CA ARG A 466 53.01 -31.13 -49.36
C ARG A 466 53.59 -29.77 -48.95
N LEU A 467 52.74 -28.87 -48.46
CA LEU A 467 53.16 -27.59 -47.88
C LEU A 467 53.35 -27.71 -46.37
N ASN A 468 52.34 -28.22 -45.68
CA ASN A 468 52.30 -28.46 -44.24
C ASN A 468 51.45 -29.71 -43.93
N GLY A 469 50.92 -29.81 -42.71
CA GLY A 469 50.03 -30.92 -42.33
C GLY A 469 48.77 -30.99 -43.19
N ASP A 470 48.11 -29.86 -43.40
CA ASP A 470 46.73 -29.82 -43.91
C ASP A 470 46.64 -29.40 -45.39
N TYR A 471 47.65 -28.70 -45.89
CA TYR A 471 47.69 -28.13 -47.23
C TYR A 471 48.76 -28.80 -48.09
N ALA A 472 48.43 -28.95 -49.36
CA ALA A 472 49.35 -29.34 -50.42
C ALA A 472 49.22 -28.39 -51.62
N GLN A 473 50.14 -28.53 -52.56
CA GLN A 473 50.14 -27.79 -53.81
C GLN A 473 50.14 -28.76 -54.99
N LEU A 474 49.16 -28.61 -55.86
CA LEU A 474 49.09 -29.26 -57.15
C LEU A 474 49.74 -28.38 -58.22
N LYS A 475 50.69 -28.95 -58.97
CA LYS A 475 51.46 -28.26 -60.01
C LYS A 475 51.56 -29.11 -61.27
N LEU A 476 51.72 -28.45 -62.41
CA LEU A 476 52.09 -29.12 -63.65
C LEU A 476 53.54 -29.62 -63.56
N LYS A 477 53.73 -30.89 -63.87
CA LYS A 477 55.06 -31.54 -63.96
C LYS A 477 55.68 -31.38 -65.35
N ILE A 478 54.83 -31.30 -66.39
CA ILE A 478 55.24 -31.11 -67.78
C ILE A 478 55.30 -29.62 -68.12
N PRO A 479 56.16 -29.19 -69.06
CA PRO A 479 56.37 -27.78 -69.37
C PRO A 479 55.16 -27.09 -70.03
N TYR A 480 54.33 -27.86 -70.73
CA TYR A 480 53.17 -27.36 -71.45
C TYR A 480 52.03 -28.40 -71.41
N LEU A 481 50.80 -27.94 -71.16
CA LEU A 481 49.56 -28.70 -71.26
C LEU A 481 48.51 -27.86 -72.00
N GLU A 482 47.80 -28.46 -72.94
CA GLU A 482 46.81 -27.76 -73.78
C GLU A 482 45.67 -27.15 -72.95
N ALA A 483 45.14 -26.00 -73.40
CA ALA A 483 44.02 -25.35 -72.72
C ALA A 483 42.76 -26.23 -72.79
N GLY A 484 42.12 -26.46 -71.64
CA GLY A 484 41.00 -27.39 -71.54
C GLY A 484 40.62 -27.68 -70.09
N MET A 485 39.64 -28.56 -69.89
CA MET A 485 39.21 -29.02 -68.57
C MET A 485 39.80 -30.40 -68.30
N TYR A 486 40.48 -30.56 -67.17
CA TYR A 486 41.11 -31.82 -66.77
C TYR A 486 40.57 -32.27 -65.42
N ASP A 487 39.96 -33.46 -65.37
CA ASP A 487 39.56 -34.08 -64.11
C ASP A 487 40.70 -34.93 -63.57
N ILE A 488 41.18 -34.59 -62.37
CA ILE A 488 42.34 -35.21 -61.74
C ILE A 488 41.86 -36.02 -60.53
N PRO A 489 41.84 -37.36 -60.61
CA PRO A 489 41.55 -38.19 -59.44
C PRO A 489 42.70 -38.19 -58.44
N MET A 490 42.37 -37.99 -57.17
CA MET A 490 43.31 -38.04 -56.06
C MET A 490 42.72 -38.71 -54.82
N PHE A 491 43.58 -39.32 -54.03
CA PHE A 491 43.26 -39.85 -52.72
C PHE A 491 43.66 -38.84 -51.66
N VAL A 492 42.75 -38.63 -50.73
CA VAL A 492 43.00 -37.88 -49.50
C VAL A 492 42.76 -38.86 -48.36
N SER A 493 43.72 -38.95 -47.44
CA SER A 493 43.61 -39.75 -46.23
C SER A 493 43.80 -38.89 -45.00
N ASP A 494 43.06 -39.20 -43.94
CA ASP A 494 43.18 -38.57 -42.63
C ASP A 494 44.31 -39.19 -41.80
N SER A 495 44.43 -38.73 -40.55
CA SER A 495 45.36 -39.28 -39.55
C SER A 495 44.68 -40.11 -38.47
N GLY A 496 43.40 -40.45 -38.64
CA GLY A 496 42.68 -41.29 -37.69
C GLY A 496 43.22 -42.74 -37.66
N ASN A 497 42.72 -43.52 -36.69
CA ASN A 497 43.15 -44.91 -36.51
C ASN A 497 41.95 -45.87 -36.37
N PRO A 498 41.64 -46.69 -37.40
CA PRO A 498 42.33 -46.80 -38.69
C PRO A 498 42.11 -45.55 -39.57
N PRO A 499 43.08 -45.19 -40.44
CA PRO A 499 42.91 -44.02 -41.29
C PRO A 499 41.89 -44.30 -42.39
N LEU A 500 41.00 -43.35 -42.65
CA LEU A 500 40.06 -43.42 -43.75
C LEU A 500 40.62 -42.65 -44.96
N SER A 501 40.16 -43.02 -46.14
CA SER A 501 40.60 -42.38 -47.37
C SER A 501 39.50 -42.32 -48.40
N ASN A 502 39.41 -41.18 -49.09
CA ASN A 502 38.40 -40.95 -50.11
C ASN A 502 39.06 -40.62 -51.45
N ARG A 503 38.49 -41.18 -52.53
CA ARG A 503 38.89 -40.86 -53.90
C ARG A 503 38.08 -39.68 -54.41
N SER A 504 38.66 -38.50 -54.34
CA SER A 504 38.09 -37.25 -54.82
C SER A 504 38.59 -36.88 -56.22
N MET A 505 37.83 -36.05 -56.92
CA MET A 505 38.16 -35.54 -58.25
C MET A 505 38.27 -34.02 -58.19
N ILE A 506 39.43 -33.47 -58.57
CA ILE A 506 39.59 -32.02 -58.76
C ILE A 506 39.56 -31.67 -60.23
N ARG A 507 38.69 -30.74 -60.60
CA ARG A 507 38.54 -30.27 -61.96
C ARG A 507 39.41 -29.04 -62.19
N ILE A 508 40.45 -29.19 -63.00
CA ILE A 508 41.39 -28.11 -63.31
C ILE A 508 41.12 -27.54 -64.69
N LYS A 509 40.81 -26.25 -64.74
CA LYS A 509 40.76 -25.47 -65.98
C LYS A 509 42.16 -24.99 -66.34
N VAL A 510 42.69 -25.55 -67.42
CA VAL A 510 43.94 -25.10 -68.02
C VAL A 510 43.65 -23.98 -69.02
N CYS A 511 44.30 -22.84 -68.83
CA CYS A 511 44.02 -21.60 -69.55
C CYS A 511 45.27 -21.06 -70.27
N PRO A 512 45.11 -20.31 -71.36
CA PRO A 512 46.19 -19.53 -71.94
C PRO A 512 46.66 -18.46 -70.95
N CYS A 513 47.96 -18.34 -70.76
CA CYS A 513 48.54 -17.44 -69.75
C CYS A 513 48.95 -16.10 -70.36
N ASP A 514 48.79 -15.02 -69.60
CA ASP A 514 49.34 -13.71 -69.93
C ASP A 514 50.84 -13.61 -69.59
N GLU A 515 51.43 -12.42 -69.77
CA GLU A 515 52.85 -12.18 -69.47
C GLU A 515 53.19 -12.39 -67.99
N ASN A 516 52.22 -12.13 -67.10
CA ASN A 516 52.35 -12.27 -65.64
C ASN A 516 52.14 -13.71 -65.15
N GLY A 517 51.61 -14.60 -66.00
CA GLY A 517 51.40 -16.01 -65.68
C GLY A 517 50.00 -16.32 -65.13
N ASP A 518 49.06 -15.39 -65.24
CA ASP A 518 47.67 -15.56 -64.86
C ASP A 518 46.81 -15.99 -66.07
N CYS A 519 45.66 -16.60 -65.80
CA CYS A 519 44.72 -16.99 -66.85
C CYS A 519 44.15 -15.77 -67.57
N SER A 520 44.38 -15.66 -68.88
CA SER A 520 43.81 -14.57 -69.68
C SER A 520 42.29 -14.72 -69.82
N ALA A 521 41.52 -13.69 -69.46
CA ALA A 521 40.06 -13.64 -69.61
C ALA A 521 39.59 -13.62 -71.08
N THR A 522 40.51 -13.57 -72.04
CA THR A 522 40.23 -13.57 -73.50
C THR A 522 39.56 -14.85 -74.00
N GLY A 523 39.51 -15.92 -73.18
CA GLY A 523 38.75 -17.15 -73.48
C GLY A 523 37.25 -17.09 -73.20
N ALA A 524 36.73 -16.05 -72.52
CA ALA A 524 35.29 -15.96 -72.21
C ALA A 524 34.42 -15.65 -73.44
N VAL A 525 34.97 -15.00 -74.46
CA VAL A 525 34.22 -14.64 -75.68
C VAL A 525 34.03 -15.84 -76.62
N ALA A 526 34.91 -16.85 -76.55
CA ALA A 526 34.82 -18.05 -77.37
C ALA A 526 33.74 -19.05 -76.87
N ALA A 527 33.38 -19.01 -75.59
CA ALA A 527 32.37 -19.91 -75.02
C ALA A 527 30.91 -19.43 -75.24
N ALA A 528 30.70 -18.16 -75.60
CA ALA A 528 29.37 -17.59 -75.82
C ALA A 528 28.86 -17.68 -77.28
N GLY A 529 29.69 -18.16 -78.22
CA GLY A 529 29.22 -18.58 -79.56
C GLY A 529 28.61 -17.51 -80.48
N LEU A 530 28.58 -16.23 -80.10
CA LEU A 530 28.15 -15.15 -81.00
C LEU A 530 29.36 -14.54 -81.68
N GLY A 531 29.63 -15.00 -82.91
CA GLY A 531 30.64 -14.40 -83.77
C GLY A 531 30.39 -12.90 -83.93
N THR A 532 31.46 -12.11 -84.08
CA THR A 532 31.41 -10.65 -84.25
C THR A 532 30.46 -10.22 -85.39
N GLY A 533 30.25 -11.07 -86.40
CA GLY A 533 29.26 -10.87 -87.45
C GLY A 533 27.80 -10.85 -86.97
N ALA A 534 27.45 -11.63 -85.93
CA ALA A 534 26.10 -11.63 -85.36
C ALA A 534 25.84 -10.34 -84.56
N ILE A 535 26.86 -9.80 -83.88
CA ILE A 535 26.77 -8.53 -83.15
C ILE A 535 26.58 -7.36 -84.14
N ILE A 536 27.31 -7.40 -85.27
CA ILE A 536 27.15 -6.41 -86.34
C ILE A 536 25.79 -6.54 -87.03
N ALA A 537 25.29 -7.75 -87.27
CA ALA A 537 23.96 -7.97 -87.84
C ALA A 537 22.84 -7.47 -86.91
N ILE A 538 22.98 -7.66 -85.59
CA ILE A 538 22.04 -7.15 -84.59
C ILE A 538 22.09 -5.61 -84.55
N LEU A 539 23.27 -5.00 -84.58
CA LEU A 539 23.42 -3.54 -84.64
C LEU A 539 22.84 -2.94 -85.93
N ILE A 540 23.02 -3.61 -87.07
CA ILE A 540 22.41 -3.19 -88.35
C ILE A 540 20.88 -3.35 -88.31
N CYS A 541 20.36 -4.43 -87.74
CA CYS A 541 18.91 -4.61 -87.54
C CYS A 541 18.32 -3.54 -86.61
N ILE A 542 19.03 -3.15 -85.55
CA ILE A 542 18.60 -2.08 -84.64
C ILE A 542 18.62 -0.72 -85.35
N ILE A 543 19.63 -0.45 -86.18
CA ILE A 543 19.70 0.79 -86.98
C ILE A 543 18.59 0.84 -88.04
N ILE A 544 18.26 -0.29 -88.68
CA ILE A 544 17.15 -0.39 -89.65
C ILE A 544 15.81 -0.16 -88.95
N LEU A 545 15.59 -0.78 -87.78
CA LEU A 545 14.39 -0.58 -86.96
C LEU A 545 14.23 0.86 -86.45
N LEU A 546 15.33 1.60 -86.26
CA LEU A 546 15.31 3.01 -85.87
C LEU A 546 15.18 3.98 -87.06
N SER A 547 15.56 3.56 -88.27
CA SER A 547 15.54 4.41 -89.47
C SER A 547 14.24 4.39 -90.29
N GLU A 548 13.34 3.42 -90.06
CA GLU A 548 12.01 3.40 -90.68
C GLU A 548 10.93 4.17 -89.88
N SER A 549 11.33 5.12 -89.03
CA SER A 549 10.41 6.09 -88.43
C SER A 549 9.93 7.12 -89.46
N ARG A 550 9.07 6.69 -90.39
CA ARG A 550 8.21 7.61 -91.16
C ARG A 550 7.24 8.28 -90.18
N PRO A 551 7.06 9.61 -90.21
CA PRO A 551 6.22 10.30 -89.24
C PRO A 551 4.75 9.97 -89.51
N GLY A 552 4.15 9.11 -88.68
CA GLY A 552 2.73 8.78 -88.78
C GLY A 552 2.25 7.49 -88.10
N TYR A 553 3.12 6.53 -87.77
CA TYR A 553 2.69 5.23 -87.21
C TYR A 553 3.57 4.68 -86.07
N GLY A 554 4.13 5.57 -85.24
CA GLY A 554 5.09 5.20 -84.18
C GLY A 554 4.56 5.18 -82.74
N GLN A 555 3.25 4.98 -82.51
CA GLN A 555 2.66 5.16 -81.16
C GLN A 555 1.87 4.02 -80.49
N PRO A 556 1.81 2.76 -80.99
CA PRO A 556 1.32 1.65 -80.14
C PRO A 556 2.37 0.61 -79.71
N MET A 557 3.49 0.44 -80.43
CA MET A 557 4.42 -0.69 -80.17
C MET A 557 5.29 -0.50 -78.92
N VAL A 558 5.70 0.73 -78.61
CA VAL A 558 6.51 1.01 -77.40
C VAL A 558 5.67 0.87 -76.13
N LEU A 559 4.38 1.26 -76.19
CA LEU A 559 3.44 1.09 -75.08
C LEU A 559 3.13 -0.39 -74.81
N ILE A 560 3.00 -1.22 -75.84
CA ILE A 560 2.78 -2.66 -75.68
C ILE A 560 4.02 -3.35 -75.09
N PHE A 561 5.23 -2.93 -75.46
CA PHE A 561 6.47 -3.50 -74.88
C PHE A 561 6.67 -3.12 -73.41
N VAL A 562 6.37 -1.86 -73.04
CA VAL A 562 6.40 -1.41 -71.63
C VAL A 562 5.30 -2.10 -70.82
N MET A 563 4.08 -2.25 -71.36
CA MET A 563 3.01 -3.00 -70.68
C MET A 563 3.34 -4.49 -70.55
N TRP A 564 4.05 -5.08 -71.52
CA TRP A 564 4.49 -6.47 -71.44
C TRP A 564 5.59 -6.69 -70.41
N MET A 565 6.58 -5.78 -70.31
CA MET A 565 7.58 -5.82 -69.24
C MET A 565 6.93 -5.65 -67.86
N LYS A 566 6.02 -4.68 -67.73
CA LYS A 566 5.30 -4.40 -66.47
C LYS A 566 4.34 -5.52 -66.05
N ARG A 567 3.81 -6.29 -67.02
CA ARG A 567 3.00 -7.49 -66.78
C ARG A 567 3.86 -8.69 -66.35
N ARG A 568 5.06 -8.84 -66.89
CA ARG A 568 5.99 -9.94 -66.59
C ARG A 568 6.65 -9.81 -65.21
N GLU A 569 6.77 -8.58 -64.70
CA GLU A 569 7.25 -8.30 -63.34
C GLU A 569 6.19 -8.63 -62.28
N LYS A 570 4.90 -8.38 -62.58
CA LYS A 570 3.77 -8.77 -61.71
C LYS A 570 3.54 -10.29 -61.62
N GLU A 571 3.89 -11.05 -62.65
CA GLU A 571 3.75 -12.52 -62.66
C GLU A 571 4.85 -13.26 -61.87
N ARG A 572 5.94 -12.60 -61.47
CA ARG A 572 6.94 -13.18 -60.55
C ARG A 572 6.51 -13.13 -59.08
N GLN A 573 5.54 -12.30 -58.71
CA GLN A 573 5.09 -12.11 -57.32
C GLN A 573 3.80 -12.87 -56.98
N ALA A 574 3.28 -13.72 -57.87
CA ALA A 574 2.04 -14.45 -57.60
C ALA A 574 2.07 -15.87 -58.18
N LYS A 575 2.63 -16.83 -57.42
CA LYS A 575 1.93 -18.07 -57.04
C LYS A 575 2.69 -18.87 -55.96
N PRO A 576 1.96 -19.57 -55.07
CA PRO A 576 2.37 -19.92 -53.71
C PRO A 576 2.78 -21.38 -53.56
N LEU A 577 3.67 -21.68 -52.61
CA LEU A 577 3.82 -23.03 -52.04
C LEU A 577 4.10 -22.92 -50.52
N LEU A 578 3.03 -23.12 -49.75
CA LEU A 578 2.92 -24.06 -48.63
C LEU A 578 4.23 -24.49 -47.93
N ILE A 579 4.48 -23.97 -46.72
CA ILE A 579 4.42 -24.66 -45.41
C ILE A 579 5.16 -23.81 -44.35
N ASP A 580 4.53 -23.78 -43.18
CA ASP A 580 4.79 -23.07 -41.91
C ASP A 580 5.88 -23.80 -41.07
N PRO A 581 6.18 -23.35 -39.83
CA PRO A 581 7.04 -22.26 -39.43
C PRO A 581 8.30 -22.75 -38.67
N GLU A 582 9.30 -21.88 -38.59
CA GLU A 582 10.39 -21.77 -37.60
C GLU A 582 11.68 -21.38 -38.31
N ASP A 583 12.35 -20.38 -37.73
CA ASP A 583 13.60 -19.76 -38.15
C ASP A 583 13.55 -18.88 -39.42
N ASP A 584 13.31 -17.57 -39.22
CA ASP A 584 14.41 -16.62 -39.40
C ASP A 584 14.11 -15.26 -38.78
N VAL A 585 14.62 -15.10 -37.57
CA VAL A 585 14.86 -13.82 -36.91
C VAL A 585 16.16 -13.27 -37.49
N ARG A 586 16.08 -12.23 -38.33
CA ARG A 586 16.97 -11.03 -38.26
C ARG A 586 16.76 -10.06 -39.43
N ASP A 587 16.98 -8.80 -39.06
CA ASP A 587 17.33 -7.65 -39.88
C ASP A 587 16.19 -6.92 -40.61
N ASN A 588 15.69 -5.86 -39.96
CA ASN A 588 15.45 -4.57 -40.62
C ASN A 588 15.55 -3.42 -39.61
N ILE A 589 16.77 -2.91 -39.46
CA ILE A 589 17.05 -1.52 -39.07
C ILE A 589 16.58 -0.63 -40.23
N LEU A 590 15.55 0.18 -40.00
CA LEU A 590 15.16 1.26 -40.90
C LEU A 590 15.18 2.58 -40.14
N LYS A 591 16.17 3.38 -40.54
CA LYS A 591 16.37 4.78 -40.20
C LYS A 591 15.32 5.60 -40.97
N TYR A 592 14.48 6.33 -40.26
CA TYR A 592 13.56 7.31 -40.84
C TYR A 592 14.23 8.68 -40.86
N ASP A 593 14.64 9.12 -42.04
CA ASP A 593 14.78 10.53 -42.38
C ASP A 593 13.77 10.80 -43.52
N GLU A 594 13.17 12.00 -43.51
CA GLU A 594 12.44 12.68 -44.59
C GLU A 594 10.89 12.70 -44.56
N GLU A 595 10.38 13.92 -44.78
CA GLU A 595 8.98 14.41 -44.82
C GLU A 595 8.29 14.57 -43.46
N GLY A 596 8.05 15.78 -42.92
CA GLY A 596 7.88 17.09 -43.54
C GLY A 596 6.60 17.69 -42.97
N GLY A 597 6.74 18.75 -42.17
CA GLY A 597 5.62 19.45 -41.53
C GLY A 597 4.68 20.14 -42.52
N GLY A 598 3.43 20.30 -42.09
CA GLY A 598 2.38 21.03 -42.80
C GLY A 598 1.17 21.18 -41.89
N GLU A 599 1.19 22.21 -41.06
CA GLU A 599 0.00 22.82 -40.45
C GLU A 599 -0.82 23.48 -41.56
N GLU A 600 -2.06 23.05 -41.78
CA GLU A 600 -3.09 23.83 -42.47
C GLU A 600 -4.45 23.58 -41.78
N ASP A 601 -4.80 24.51 -40.90
CA ASP A 601 -6.11 25.14 -40.71
C ASP A 601 -7.38 24.31 -40.93
N GLN A 602 -7.98 23.87 -39.81
CA GLN A 602 -9.43 23.68 -39.72
C GLN A 602 -9.97 24.53 -38.56
N ASP A 603 -10.66 25.62 -38.92
CA ASP A 603 -11.36 26.53 -38.02
C ASP A 603 -12.44 25.80 -37.22
N TYR A 604 -12.32 25.78 -35.88
CA TYR A 604 -13.39 25.38 -34.99
C TYR A 604 -14.06 26.60 -34.35
N ASP A 605 -15.38 26.67 -34.48
CA ASP A 605 -16.27 27.68 -33.93
C ASP A 605 -16.35 27.55 -32.38
N LEU A 606 -15.84 28.57 -31.69
CA LEU A 606 -15.76 28.67 -30.22
C LEU A 606 -17.08 29.08 -29.54
N SER A 607 -18.21 29.10 -30.26
CA SER A 607 -19.52 29.42 -29.68
C SER A 607 -20.18 28.28 -28.88
N GLN A 608 -19.55 27.10 -28.75
CA GLN A 608 -20.09 25.98 -27.96
C GLN A 608 -19.61 25.90 -26.51
N LEU A 609 -18.79 26.84 -26.04
CA LEU A 609 -18.30 26.87 -24.66
C LEU A 609 -18.97 27.94 -23.78
N GLN A 610 -20.19 28.38 -24.15
CA GLN A 610 -20.99 29.25 -23.29
C GLN A 610 -22.30 28.62 -22.87
N GLN A 611 -22.24 28.14 -21.62
CA GLN A 611 -23.25 28.20 -20.55
C GLN A 611 -24.00 26.92 -20.14
N PRO A 612 -24.33 26.83 -18.83
CA PRO A 612 -24.62 25.61 -18.10
C PRO A 612 -26.13 25.43 -17.84
N GLU A 613 -26.45 24.38 -17.07
CA GLU A 613 -27.77 23.98 -16.57
C GLU A 613 -28.61 23.11 -17.51
N SER A 614 -28.77 21.84 -17.16
CA SER A 614 -30.00 21.39 -16.50
C SER A 614 -29.97 19.87 -16.27
N LEU A 615 -30.32 19.53 -15.04
CA LEU A 615 -30.59 18.22 -14.47
C LEU A 615 -31.70 17.47 -15.24
N ASP A 616 -31.67 16.14 -15.10
CA ASP A 616 -32.75 15.16 -15.26
C ASP A 616 -32.82 14.25 -16.50
N HIS A 617 -33.08 12.97 -16.18
CA HIS A 617 -33.36 11.79 -17.02
C HIS A 617 -32.08 11.03 -17.48
N ILE A 618 -31.88 9.73 -17.21
CA ILE A 618 -32.81 8.61 -17.19
C ILE A 618 -32.31 7.53 -16.22
N ILE A 619 -33.15 7.19 -15.24
CA ILE A 619 -33.14 5.90 -14.53
C ILE A 619 -33.88 4.91 -15.42
N SER A 620 -33.21 3.86 -15.92
CA SER A 620 -33.74 2.47 -16.03
C SER A 620 -32.89 1.58 -16.95
N LYS A 621 -32.10 0.66 -16.40
CA LYS A 621 -31.83 -0.68 -16.98
C LYS A 621 -31.28 -1.64 -15.90
N PRO A 622 -31.61 -2.95 -15.97
CA PRO A 622 -31.41 -3.89 -14.87
C PRO A 622 -30.00 -4.50 -14.86
N ALA A 623 -29.69 -5.17 -13.74
CA ALA A 623 -28.41 -5.77 -13.41
C ALA A 623 -27.87 -6.74 -14.47
N GLY A 624 -26.61 -6.52 -14.88
CA GLY A 624 -25.85 -7.44 -15.72
C GLY A 624 -24.41 -6.96 -15.92
N VAL A 625 -23.48 -7.61 -15.22
CA VAL A 625 -22.02 -7.63 -15.40
C VAL A 625 -21.32 -6.27 -15.48
N ARG A 626 -20.74 -5.85 -14.36
CA ARG A 626 -19.81 -4.72 -14.27
C ARG A 626 -18.54 -5.06 -15.05
N ARG A 627 -18.19 -4.27 -16.08
CA ARG A 627 -16.86 -4.30 -16.70
C ARG A 627 -15.84 -3.75 -15.70
N VAL A 628 -14.66 -4.35 -15.66
CA VAL A 628 -13.58 -4.03 -14.70
C VAL A 628 -12.76 -2.80 -15.16
N ASP A 629 -13.12 -2.23 -16.32
CA ASP A 629 -12.34 -1.19 -16.99
C ASP A 629 -12.81 0.24 -16.65
N GLU A 630 -13.67 0.39 -15.63
CA GLU A 630 -14.22 1.69 -15.23
C GLU A 630 -13.60 2.13 -13.89
N ARG A 631 -12.78 3.20 -13.96
CA ARG A 631 -12.14 3.83 -12.79
C ARG A 631 -13.23 4.26 -11.78
N PRO A 632 -13.05 4.03 -10.47
CA PRO A 632 -13.94 4.60 -9.47
C PRO A 632 -13.98 6.12 -9.62
N VAL A 633 -15.17 6.71 -9.69
CA VAL A 633 -15.35 8.17 -9.61
C VAL A 633 -14.99 8.59 -8.18
N ILE A 634 -13.75 9.06 -8.02
CA ILE A 634 -13.29 9.73 -6.81
C ILE A 634 -13.77 11.18 -6.90
N ALA A 635 -14.30 11.71 -5.80
CA ALA A 635 -14.66 13.13 -5.68
C ALA A 635 -13.46 14.01 -6.04
N GLU A 636 -13.65 15.03 -6.88
CA GLU A 636 -12.59 15.97 -7.26
C GLU A 636 -11.95 16.59 -6.01
N SER A 637 -10.65 16.38 -5.83
CA SER A 637 -9.86 17.04 -4.80
C SER A 637 -9.61 18.50 -5.20
N GLN A 638 -10.19 19.44 -4.45
CA GLN A 638 -9.88 20.86 -4.56
C GLN A 638 -8.49 21.14 -4.00
N TYR A 639 -7.55 21.48 -4.88
CA TYR A 639 -6.22 21.95 -4.50
C TYR A 639 -6.33 23.30 -3.77
N PRO A 640 -5.59 23.53 -2.67
CA PRO A 640 -5.48 24.84 -2.07
C PRO A 640 -4.88 25.84 -3.07
N VAL A 641 -5.54 26.98 -3.27
CA VAL A 641 -5.05 28.05 -4.14
C VAL A 641 -3.75 28.63 -3.56
N ARG A 642 -2.67 28.54 -4.33
CA ARG A 642 -1.35 29.08 -3.96
C ARG A 642 -1.45 30.61 -3.82
N PRO A 643 -0.97 31.25 -2.73
CA PRO A 643 -0.94 32.70 -2.63
C PRO A 643 0.07 33.26 -3.63
N SER A 644 -0.38 34.11 -4.56
CA SER A 644 0.49 34.85 -5.46
C SER A 644 0.97 36.13 -4.77
N LEU A 645 2.14 36.10 -4.14
CA LEU A 645 2.84 37.32 -3.73
C LEU A 645 3.80 37.79 -4.84
N PRO A 646 3.93 39.12 -5.05
CA PRO A 646 4.62 39.68 -6.19
C PRO A 646 6.15 39.72 -5.97
N HIS A 647 6.89 39.20 -6.95
CA HIS A 647 8.35 39.30 -7.12
C HIS A 647 9.23 38.53 -6.11
N PRO A 648 9.73 37.34 -6.46
CA PRO A 648 10.75 36.67 -5.67
C PRO A 648 12.11 37.35 -5.93
N GLY A 649 12.65 38.00 -4.90
CA GLY A 649 14.01 38.56 -4.92
C GLY A 649 15.10 37.50 -4.81
N ASP A 650 14.75 36.27 -4.47
CA ASP A 650 15.68 35.16 -4.39
C ASP A 650 14.98 33.85 -4.81
N ILE A 651 15.57 33.16 -5.77
CA ILE A 651 15.04 31.90 -6.31
C ILE A 651 15.14 30.77 -5.28
N GLY A 652 16.04 30.92 -4.30
CA GLY A 652 16.19 29.98 -3.18
C GLY A 652 14.92 29.90 -2.34
N ASP A 653 14.35 31.04 -1.96
CA ASP A 653 13.15 31.09 -1.12
C ASP A 653 11.92 30.53 -1.84
N PHE A 654 11.79 30.77 -3.15
CA PHE A 654 10.72 30.20 -3.96
C PHE A 654 10.79 28.66 -4.01
N ILE A 655 12.00 28.09 -4.12
CA ILE A 655 12.21 26.65 -4.13
C ILE A 655 11.94 26.07 -2.74
N ILE A 656 12.43 26.71 -1.67
CA ILE A 656 12.25 26.24 -0.29
C ILE A 656 10.78 26.27 0.12
N ASP A 657 10.04 27.34 -0.22
CA ASP A 657 8.61 27.43 0.08
C ASP A 657 7.78 26.46 -0.78
N GLY A 658 8.19 26.24 -2.03
CA GLY A 658 7.58 25.22 -2.90
C GLY A 658 7.77 23.80 -2.37
N LEU A 659 8.96 23.48 -1.86
CA LEU A 659 9.27 22.18 -1.25
C LEU A 659 8.49 21.99 0.05
N ARG A 660 8.45 23.01 0.92
CA ARG A 660 7.71 22.98 2.19
C ARG A 660 6.21 22.82 1.96
N ALA A 661 5.64 23.45 0.94
CA ALA A 661 4.23 23.30 0.60
C ALA A 661 3.92 21.89 0.07
N ALA A 662 4.81 21.30 -0.73
CA ALA A 662 4.65 19.95 -1.24
C ALA A 662 4.78 18.88 -0.15
N ASP A 663 5.73 19.04 0.79
CA ASP A 663 5.98 18.07 1.87
C ASP A 663 4.87 18.02 2.92
N ASN A 664 4.10 19.11 3.05
CA ASN A 664 3.01 19.22 4.01
C ASN A 664 1.61 19.13 3.36
N ASP A 665 1.50 18.72 2.10
CA ASP A 665 0.22 18.54 1.40
C ASP A 665 -0.51 17.27 1.91
N PRO A 666 -1.66 17.41 2.61
CA PRO A 666 -2.40 16.27 3.15
C PRO A 666 -3.21 15.49 2.10
N THR A 667 -3.31 16.01 0.88
CA THR A 667 -3.99 15.34 -0.25
C THR A 667 -3.03 14.55 -1.13
N ALA A 668 -1.72 14.70 -0.93
CA ALA A 668 -0.72 13.92 -1.63
C ALA A 668 -0.80 12.44 -1.18
N PRO A 669 -0.95 11.48 -2.12
CA PRO A 669 -1.11 10.07 -1.76
C PRO A 669 0.14 9.53 -1.04
N PRO A 670 -0.02 8.80 0.09
CA PRO A 670 1.10 8.47 0.97
C PRO A 670 1.88 7.20 0.59
N TYR A 671 1.86 6.76 -0.68
CA TYR A 671 2.49 5.49 -1.06
C TYR A 671 3.26 5.55 -2.38
N ASP A 672 4.57 5.37 -2.26
CA ASP A 672 5.35 4.59 -3.21
C ASP A 672 5.09 3.12 -2.85
N SER A 673 3.98 2.55 -3.34
CA SER A 673 3.66 1.14 -3.13
C SER A 673 4.18 0.31 -4.29
N LEU A 674 4.86 -0.80 -3.98
CA LEU A 674 5.37 -1.80 -4.93
C LEU A 674 4.35 -2.27 -5.98
N LEU A 675 3.05 -2.07 -5.73
CA LEU A 675 1.95 -2.34 -6.66
C LEU A 675 1.93 -1.45 -7.91
N VAL A 676 2.62 -0.30 -7.91
CA VAL A 676 2.73 0.57 -9.10
C VAL A 676 3.80 0.06 -10.09
N PHE A 677 4.77 -0.74 -9.62
CA PHE A 677 5.80 -1.35 -10.47
C PHE A 677 5.37 -2.68 -11.12
N ASP A 678 4.36 -3.36 -10.57
CA ASP A 678 3.88 -4.64 -11.12
C ASP A 678 3.18 -4.50 -12.48
N TYR A 679 2.79 -3.28 -12.89
CA TYR A 679 2.06 -3.04 -14.14
C TYR A 679 2.93 -2.53 -15.30
N GLU A 680 4.23 -2.29 -15.08
CA GLU A 680 5.15 -1.87 -16.14
C GLU A 680 5.88 -3.04 -16.83
N GLY A 681 5.61 -4.28 -16.40
CA GLY A 681 6.37 -5.48 -16.81
C GLY A 681 5.72 -6.39 -17.85
N SER A 682 4.49 -6.13 -18.31
CA SER A 682 3.80 -7.01 -19.27
C SER A 682 3.86 -6.45 -20.70
N GLY A 683 4.99 -6.68 -21.37
CA GLY A 683 5.10 -6.46 -22.82
C GLY A 683 6.46 -6.08 -23.39
N SER A 684 7.52 -5.94 -22.57
CA SER A 684 8.85 -5.57 -23.05
C SER A 684 9.71 -6.79 -23.44
N THR A 685 10.39 -6.74 -24.58
CA THR A 685 11.30 -7.78 -25.11
C THR A 685 12.75 -7.65 -24.64
N ALA A 686 13.02 -6.78 -23.66
CA ALA A 686 14.34 -6.64 -23.02
C ALA A 686 14.38 -7.41 -21.69
N GLY A 687 15.43 -8.21 -21.49
CA GLY A 687 15.58 -9.12 -20.35
C GLY A 687 15.55 -8.43 -18.98
N SER A 688 14.90 -9.10 -18.02
CA SER A 688 14.72 -8.66 -16.64
C SER A 688 16.03 -8.32 -15.94
N VAL A 689 16.15 -7.10 -15.45
CA VAL A 689 17.23 -6.67 -14.55
C VAL A 689 16.92 -7.08 -13.10
N SER A 690 16.96 -8.38 -12.83
CA SER A 690 16.88 -8.91 -11.47
C SER A 690 18.12 -9.76 -11.17
N SER A 691 19.26 -9.11 -10.96
CA SER A 691 20.43 -9.72 -10.34
C SER A 691 21.17 -8.69 -9.48
N LEU A 692 20.66 -8.46 -8.28
CA LEU A 692 21.43 -7.88 -7.18
C LEU A 692 21.45 -8.89 -6.04
N ASN A 693 22.22 -9.95 -6.23
CA ASN A 693 22.80 -10.70 -5.13
C ASN A 693 24.23 -11.06 -5.52
N SER A 694 25.12 -10.08 -5.47
CA SER A 694 26.57 -10.24 -5.65
C SER A 694 27.30 -9.00 -5.14
N SER A 695 27.57 -8.92 -3.83
CA SER A 695 28.92 -8.67 -3.29
C SER A 695 28.86 -8.35 -1.80
N SER A 696 29.49 -9.21 -1.00
CA SER A 696 29.88 -8.90 0.36
C SER A 696 30.92 -7.76 0.37
N SER A 697 30.52 -6.56 0.75
CA SER A 697 31.43 -5.52 1.23
C SER A 697 30.61 -4.55 2.08
N GLY A 698 30.79 -4.62 3.40
CA GLY A 698 30.03 -3.84 4.38
C GLY A 698 30.51 -2.39 4.48
N ASP A 699 30.25 -1.58 3.48
CA ASP A 699 30.45 -0.12 3.50
C ASP A 699 29.39 0.56 2.61
N GLN A 700 28.11 0.44 2.96
CA GLN A 700 27.06 1.25 2.35
C GLN A 700 26.44 2.11 3.46
N ASP A 701 26.95 3.32 3.58
CA ASP A 701 26.46 4.33 4.51
C ASP A 701 25.25 5.05 3.88
N TYR A 702 24.08 4.87 4.50
CA TYR A 702 22.78 5.35 4.02
C TYR A 702 22.29 6.60 4.79
N ASP A 703 23.14 7.20 5.61
CA ASP A 703 22.77 8.31 6.50
C ASP A 703 22.26 9.56 5.78
N TYR A 704 22.68 9.77 4.53
CA TYR A 704 22.24 10.89 3.69
C TYR A 704 20.74 10.84 3.33
N LEU A 705 20.07 9.70 3.50
CA LEU A 705 18.63 9.57 3.23
C LEU A 705 17.78 10.38 4.23
N ASN A 706 18.32 10.69 5.41
CA ASN A 706 17.65 11.54 6.40
C ASN A 706 17.52 13.00 5.94
N ASP A 707 18.40 13.45 5.04
CA ASP A 707 18.41 14.83 4.55
C ASP A 707 17.41 15.07 3.42
N TRP A 708 16.76 14.02 2.91
CA TRP A 708 15.87 14.09 1.73
C TRP A 708 14.42 14.46 2.08
N GLY A 709 14.14 14.72 3.35
CA GLY A 709 12.85 15.18 3.84
C GLY A 709 11.94 14.07 4.38
N PRO A 710 10.81 14.45 5.00
CA PRO A 710 9.98 13.55 5.82
C PRO A 710 9.38 12.37 5.05
N ARG A 711 9.29 12.44 3.72
CA ARG A 711 8.77 11.37 2.87
C ARG A 711 9.74 10.20 2.69
N PHE A 712 11.04 10.47 2.77
CA PHE A 712 12.09 9.44 2.67
C PHE A 712 12.49 8.87 4.03
N LYS A 713 11.91 9.40 5.13
CA LYS A 713 12.17 8.97 6.49
C LYS A 713 11.96 7.47 6.69
N LYS A 714 10.92 6.88 6.11
CA LYS A 714 10.67 5.43 6.22
C LYS A 714 11.71 4.58 5.48
N LEU A 715 12.33 5.14 4.43
CA LEU A 715 13.42 4.51 3.68
C LEU A 715 14.74 4.67 4.44
N ALA A 716 14.98 5.85 5.01
CA ALA A 716 16.09 6.12 5.92
C ALA A 716 16.02 5.22 7.17
N ASP A 717 14.85 5.01 7.75
CA ASP A 717 14.64 4.09 8.87
C ASP A 717 14.89 2.61 8.49
N LEU A 718 14.65 2.24 7.22
CA LEU A 718 14.82 0.86 6.73
C LEU A 718 16.29 0.50 6.45
N TYR A 719 17.09 1.49 6.04
CA TYR A 719 18.47 1.30 5.57
C TYR A 719 19.54 1.94 6.48
N GLY A 720 19.18 2.91 7.31
CA GLY A 720 20.07 3.63 8.25
C GLY A 720 19.98 3.14 9.70
N GLY A 721 19.14 2.15 10.00
CA GLY A 721 18.97 1.59 11.35
C GLY A 721 20.08 0.61 11.75
N GLY A 722 21.33 0.99 11.54
CA GLY A 722 22.51 0.14 11.70
C GLY A 722 23.54 0.68 12.68
N ASP A 723 23.14 1.34 13.77
CA ASP A 723 23.99 1.53 14.95
C ASP A 723 23.11 1.90 16.16
N ASP A 724 22.82 0.92 17.01
CA ASP A 724 22.62 1.12 18.45
C ASP A 724 22.80 -0.22 19.17
N ASN A 725 23.65 -0.19 20.20
CA ASN A 725 24.04 -1.26 21.12
C ASN A 725 22.89 -2.03 21.78
#